data_AF-A0A1R3K649-F1
#
_entry.id   AF-A0A1R3K649-F1
#
_cell.length_a   1.000
_cell.length_b   1.000
_cell.length_c   1.000
_cell.angle_alpha   90.00
_cell.angle_beta   90.00
_cell.angle_gamma   90.00
#
_symmetry.space_group_name_H-M   'P 1'
#
loop_
_entity.id
_entity.type
_entity.pdbx_description
1 polymer ?
#
loop_
_entity_poly.entity_id
_entity_poly.type
_entity_poly.pdbx_seq_one_letter_code
_entity_poly.pdbx_strand_id
1 'polypeptide(L)'
;MEYWTWTTLAVATLIVFFQALAWKRKAKNKKLPPGPKGLPILGNLLMIGDKPHQDFQKLAQKYGPIMHLRFGLMPVIIVSSAEAAELFLKTHDLVFASRPPHEGSTYICYNQQNLTFCPYGSYWRNARKMCTLELLSNLKINSFKSMRKGELNLLIESIQEAARVGIAVDITDKVSSLSTDMSCRMVLGKKYHNDEFHDKGFEAIIREGMQVAAAFNLNDYIPPIKALDLQGLRKRMKAVALAWKIRAKIKRLPPGPRGLPIIGNLLMLGNKPHRDLQKLAQKYGPIMHLRFGLMPVIIVSSPEAAELFLRTHDLVFASRPPVEAAKYVAYNQQNVSFSPYGSYWRNARKMCTVELLNSHKINSFKSMRKEELQLLIDSIKDAARNRVAVDLSSKVSTLSSDMSCRMVLGKKYLDDEVDERKIQAVIREGMQIGAAFNLADYIPQIKSLDLQGLTKRLERIAKVFDDLLEKIVEEHVRFRDESKTKDFVDVMLGFMDSKETEYQVTRDTIKAVILDQVPPFPSETAVSIVEEELGAPVDDIFDRFDYEPIAAASLGQVHRAKLKGQEVVIKVQRPGLKDLFDIDLKNLRVIAEYLQKLDPKSDGAKRDWVAIYDECAYVLYQEIDYTKEAANAELFANNFKEMDYVKVPTIYWEYTTPQVLTMEYVPGIKINKIQALDQLGVDRKRLGRYAVESYLEQILSHGFFHADPHPGNIAVDDVNGGRLIFYDFGMMGSISSNIREGLLEAFYGVYEKDPDKVLEAMVQMGVLVPTGDMTAVRRTAQFFLNRSD
;
A
#
# COMPACT_ATOMS: atom_id res chain seq x y z
N MET A 1 48.62 -36.64 36.09
CA MET A 1 47.80 -36.16 34.96
C MET A 1 48.53 -36.15 33.61
N GLU A 2 49.85 -36.38 33.54
CA GLU A 2 50.59 -36.32 32.26
C GLU A 2 50.49 -37.58 31.39
N TYR A 3 50.32 -38.78 31.94
CA TYR A 3 50.32 -40.00 31.12
C TYR A 3 49.08 -40.16 30.22
N TRP A 4 47.92 -39.67 30.67
CA TRP A 4 46.66 -39.73 29.92
C TRP A 4 46.59 -38.70 28.79
N THR A 5 47.26 -37.55 28.94
CA THR A 5 47.37 -36.55 27.87
C THR A 5 48.29 -37.03 26.77
N TRP A 6 49.43 -37.66 27.10
CA TRP A 6 50.33 -38.21 26.08
C TRP A 6 49.75 -39.41 25.33
N THR A 7 49.01 -40.30 25.99
CA THR A 7 48.35 -41.44 25.34
C THR A 7 47.17 -40.99 24.46
N THR A 8 46.36 -40.04 24.90
CA THR A 8 45.28 -39.47 24.07
C THR A 8 45.85 -38.71 22.87
N LEU A 9 46.94 -37.96 23.04
CA LEU A 9 47.65 -37.30 21.93
C LEU A 9 48.21 -38.33 20.94
N ALA A 10 48.83 -39.40 21.43
CA ALA A 10 49.40 -40.47 20.59
C ALA A 10 48.32 -41.22 19.81
N VAL A 11 47.19 -41.55 20.44
CA VAL A 11 46.05 -42.20 19.78
C VAL A 11 45.40 -41.28 18.75
N ALA A 12 45.19 -40.00 19.07
CA ALA A 12 44.67 -39.01 18.11
C ALA A 12 45.63 -38.84 16.91
N THR A 13 46.95 -38.81 17.16
CA THR A 13 47.98 -38.72 16.12
C THR A 13 47.99 -39.96 15.22
N LEU A 14 47.85 -41.16 15.80
CA LEU A 14 47.73 -42.41 15.05
C LEU A 14 46.45 -42.47 14.22
N ILE A 15 45.32 -42.02 14.76
CA ILE A 15 44.04 -41.96 14.02
C ILE A 15 44.17 -41.01 12.82
N VAL A 16 44.72 -39.80 13.01
CA VAL A 16 44.97 -38.84 11.93
C VAL A 16 45.95 -39.41 10.90
N PHE A 17 46.99 -40.12 11.34
CA PHE A 17 47.97 -40.77 10.48
C PHE A 17 47.37 -41.89 9.63
N PHE A 18 46.56 -42.78 10.21
CA PHE A 18 45.87 -43.85 9.50
C PHE A 18 44.78 -43.32 8.55
N GLN A 19 44.04 -42.27 8.95
CA GLN A 19 43.09 -41.58 8.06
C GLN A 19 43.79 -40.89 6.90
N ALA A 20 44.94 -40.25 7.13
CA ALA A 20 45.76 -39.65 6.08
C ALA A 20 46.33 -40.71 5.11
N LEU A 21 46.76 -41.87 5.62
CA LEU A 21 47.19 -43.02 4.81
C LEU A 21 46.06 -43.59 3.95
N ALA A 22 44.86 -43.75 4.52
CA ALA A 22 43.68 -44.21 3.79
C ALA A 22 43.28 -43.23 2.68
N TRP A 23 43.33 -41.93 2.95
CA TRP A 23 43.06 -40.88 1.96
C TRP A 23 44.11 -40.85 0.85
N LYS A 24 45.40 -41.05 1.19
CA LYS A 24 46.51 -41.20 0.24
C LYS A 24 46.38 -42.43 -0.67
N ARG A 25 45.81 -43.53 -0.16
CA ARG A 25 45.49 -44.73 -0.97
C ARG A 25 44.37 -44.46 -1.98
N LYS A 26 43.40 -43.61 -1.64
CA LYS A 26 42.27 -43.22 -2.50
C LYS A 26 42.66 -42.32 -3.68
N ALA A 27 43.79 -41.62 -3.59
CA ALA A 27 44.28 -40.67 -4.59
C ALA A 27 45.17 -41.27 -5.71
N LYS A 28 45.20 -42.61 -5.89
CA LYS A 28 46.07 -43.27 -6.88
C LYS A 28 45.50 -43.22 -8.31
N ASN A 29 46.42 -43.10 -9.27
CA ASN A 29 46.29 -43.13 -10.75
C ASN A 29 45.95 -41.83 -11.48
N LYS A 30 46.75 -40.77 -11.26
CA LYS A 30 46.88 -39.67 -12.25
C LYS A 30 48.36 -39.37 -12.50
N LYS A 31 48.77 -39.25 -13.77
CA LYS A 31 50.10 -38.73 -14.14
C LYS A 31 50.14 -37.26 -13.76
N LEU A 32 50.94 -36.91 -12.75
CA LEU A 32 51.04 -35.55 -12.24
C LEU A 32 52.27 -34.85 -12.84
N PRO A 33 52.23 -33.51 -13.00
CA PRO A 33 53.39 -32.71 -13.37
C PRO A 33 54.57 -32.89 -12.39
N PRO A 34 55.81 -32.59 -12.80
CA PRO A 34 56.97 -32.61 -11.91
C PRO A 34 56.79 -31.63 -10.73
N GLY A 35 57.42 -31.93 -9.59
CA GLY A 35 57.35 -31.05 -8.43
C GLY A 35 58.14 -31.55 -7.22
N PRO A 36 58.33 -30.68 -6.20
CA PRO A 36 59.12 -30.99 -5.02
C PRO A 36 58.45 -32.04 -4.13
N LYS A 37 59.24 -32.95 -3.54
CA LYS A 37 58.73 -33.92 -2.55
C LYS A 37 58.32 -33.18 -1.27
N GLY A 38 57.05 -33.30 -0.90
CA GLY A 38 56.50 -32.71 0.33
C GLY A 38 56.56 -33.65 1.55
N LEU A 39 56.60 -33.06 2.75
CA LEU A 39 56.60 -33.75 4.04
C LEU A 39 55.31 -34.55 4.27
N PRO A 40 55.33 -35.64 5.07
CA PRO A 40 54.12 -36.39 5.43
C PRO A 40 53.03 -35.47 6.01
N ILE A 41 51.78 -35.62 5.56
CA ILE A 41 50.58 -34.88 6.01
C ILE A 41 50.56 -33.37 5.67
N LEU A 42 51.67 -32.64 5.85
CA LEU A 42 51.77 -31.19 5.56
C LEU A 42 52.06 -30.88 4.08
N GLY A 43 52.70 -31.81 3.37
CA GLY A 43 53.09 -31.60 1.97
C GLY A 43 54.20 -30.54 1.84
N ASN A 44 54.00 -29.60 0.94
CA ASN A 44 54.92 -28.52 0.58
C ASN A 44 54.56 -27.19 1.26
N LEU A 45 53.64 -27.17 2.23
CA LEU A 45 53.22 -25.92 2.89
C LEU A 45 54.38 -25.13 3.49
N LEU A 46 55.37 -25.81 4.09
CA LEU A 46 56.55 -25.19 4.69
C LEU A 46 57.55 -24.63 3.67
N MET A 47 57.35 -24.89 2.38
CA MET A 47 58.20 -24.36 1.30
C MET A 47 57.71 -23.00 0.79
N ILE A 48 56.54 -22.54 1.26
CA ILE A 48 55.90 -21.30 0.82
C ILE A 48 55.97 -20.30 1.98
N GLY A 49 56.73 -19.23 1.81
CA GLY A 49 56.88 -18.15 2.78
C GLY A 49 55.86 -17.04 2.57
N ASP A 50 56.15 -15.87 3.17
CA ASP A 50 55.25 -14.71 3.17
C ASP A 50 54.99 -14.11 1.79
N LYS A 51 55.82 -14.44 0.78
CA LYS A 51 55.66 -14.00 -0.61
C LYS A 51 55.51 -15.21 -1.55
N PRO A 52 54.34 -15.89 -1.55
CA PRO A 52 54.14 -17.12 -2.31
C PRO A 52 54.47 -17.01 -3.80
N HIS A 53 54.20 -15.86 -4.42
CA HIS A 53 54.48 -15.62 -5.83
C HIS A 53 55.98 -15.72 -6.17
N GLN A 54 56.88 -15.26 -5.28
CA GLN A 54 58.33 -15.36 -5.47
C GLN A 54 58.81 -16.79 -5.29
N ASP A 55 58.24 -17.49 -4.31
CA ASP A 55 58.58 -18.90 -4.04
C ASP A 55 58.11 -19.81 -5.19
N PHE A 56 56.92 -19.56 -5.73
CA PHE A 56 56.44 -20.26 -6.92
C PHE A 56 57.30 -19.96 -8.15
N GLN A 57 57.79 -18.73 -8.32
CA GLN A 57 58.70 -18.40 -9.42
C GLN A 57 60.02 -19.16 -9.32
N LYS A 58 60.61 -19.25 -8.12
CA LYS A 58 61.84 -20.05 -7.88
C LYS A 58 61.60 -21.54 -8.14
N LEU A 59 60.46 -22.07 -7.72
CA LEU A 59 60.09 -23.46 -7.98
C LEU A 59 59.85 -23.73 -9.47
N ALA A 60 59.23 -22.79 -10.18
CA ALA A 60 58.99 -22.87 -11.61
C ALA A 60 60.29 -22.96 -12.43
N GLN A 61 61.33 -22.22 -12.03
CA GLN A 61 62.66 -22.32 -12.66
C GLN A 61 63.27 -23.72 -12.55
N LYS A 62 62.91 -24.49 -11.50
CA LYS A 62 63.47 -25.81 -11.23
C LYS A 62 62.62 -26.96 -11.75
N TYR A 63 61.29 -26.84 -11.70
CA TYR A 63 60.35 -27.92 -12.02
C TYR A 63 59.55 -27.65 -13.30
N GLY A 64 59.75 -26.50 -13.94
CA GLY A 64 59.06 -26.10 -15.16
C GLY A 64 57.77 -25.31 -14.91
N PRO A 65 57.15 -24.81 -15.99
CA PRO A 65 56.04 -23.85 -15.93
C PRO A 65 54.73 -24.42 -15.38
N ILE A 66 54.57 -25.75 -15.42
CA ILE A 66 53.44 -26.50 -14.86
C ILE A 66 54.02 -27.48 -13.85
N MET A 67 53.73 -27.27 -12.57
CA MET A 67 54.30 -28.06 -11.49
C MET A 67 53.25 -28.51 -10.48
N HIS A 68 53.52 -29.62 -9.82
CA HIS A 68 52.63 -30.20 -8.81
C HIS A 68 53.19 -29.99 -7.41
N LEU A 69 52.39 -29.39 -6.54
CA LEU A 69 52.64 -29.28 -5.10
C LEU A 69 51.53 -29.98 -4.33
N ARG A 70 51.79 -30.31 -3.07
CA ARG A 70 50.77 -30.79 -2.13
C ARG A 70 50.61 -29.80 -1.00
N PHE A 71 49.43 -29.21 -0.82
CA PHE A 71 49.14 -28.42 0.38
C PHE A 71 48.36 -29.27 1.36
N GLY A 72 49.01 -29.65 2.46
CA GLY A 72 48.50 -30.67 3.36
C GLY A 72 48.41 -32.02 2.66
N LEU A 73 47.18 -32.53 2.54
CA LEU A 73 46.85 -33.71 1.75
C LEU A 73 46.40 -33.33 0.33
N MET A 74 45.91 -32.11 0.10
CA MET A 74 45.34 -31.69 -1.19
C MET A 74 46.42 -31.52 -2.28
N PRO A 75 46.25 -32.15 -3.47
CA PRO A 75 47.11 -31.88 -4.63
C PRO A 75 46.78 -30.53 -5.26
N VAL A 76 47.80 -29.76 -5.59
CA VAL A 76 47.70 -28.41 -6.17
C VAL A 76 48.59 -28.35 -7.42
N ILE A 77 48.01 -27.95 -8.55
CA ILE A 77 48.77 -27.69 -9.77
C ILE A 77 49.03 -26.19 -9.84
N ILE A 78 50.29 -25.81 -10.01
CA ILE A 78 50.73 -24.43 -10.12
C ILE A 78 51.17 -24.17 -11.55
N VAL A 79 50.68 -23.06 -12.08
CA VAL A 79 50.96 -22.59 -13.43
C VAL A 79 51.67 -21.25 -13.32
N SER A 80 52.82 -21.12 -13.98
CA SER A 80 53.76 -20.01 -13.77
C SER A 80 54.26 -19.37 -15.07
N SER A 81 53.70 -19.77 -16.22
CA SER A 81 53.92 -19.12 -17.53
C SER A 81 52.60 -18.71 -18.16
N ALA A 82 52.65 -17.72 -19.04
CA ALA A 82 51.46 -17.21 -19.74
C ALA A 82 50.88 -18.27 -20.69
N GLU A 83 51.74 -19.02 -21.39
CA GLU A 83 51.37 -20.06 -22.34
C GLU A 83 50.65 -21.22 -21.65
N ALA A 84 51.15 -21.64 -20.48
CA ALA A 84 50.48 -22.66 -19.69
C ALA A 84 49.16 -22.13 -19.09
N ALA A 85 49.12 -20.88 -18.63
CA ALA A 85 47.89 -20.29 -18.12
C ALA A 85 46.81 -20.21 -19.22
N GLU A 86 47.19 -19.86 -20.45
CA GLU A 86 46.31 -19.87 -21.61
C GLU A 86 45.75 -21.27 -21.91
N LEU A 87 46.60 -22.31 -21.86
CA LEU A 87 46.18 -23.70 -22.05
C LEU A 87 45.11 -24.15 -21.04
N PHE A 88 45.22 -23.72 -19.79
CA PHE A 88 44.24 -24.05 -18.74
C PHE A 88 42.98 -23.18 -18.79
N LEU A 89 43.12 -21.88 -19.13
CA LEU A 89 42.02 -20.92 -19.12
C LEU A 89 41.21 -20.88 -20.42
N LYS A 90 41.74 -21.37 -21.55
CA LYS A 90 41.03 -21.43 -22.84
C LYS A 90 40.71 -22.86 -23.28
N THR A 91 41.67 -23.78 -23.20
CA THR A 91 41.51 -25.13 -23.79
C THR A 91 40.88 -26.12 -22.81
N HIS A 92 41.13 -25.96 -21.50
CA HIS A 92 40.63 -26.85 -20.45
C HIS A 92 39.75 -26.11 -19.42
N ASP A 93 39.21 -24.96 -19.78
CA ASP A 93 38.50 -24.03 -18.91
C ASP A 93 37.39 -24.70 -18.08
N LEU A 94 36.59 -25.58 -18.70
CA LEU A 94 35.50 -26.31 -18.05
C LEU A 94 35.97 -27.24 -16.93
N VAL A 95 37.17 -27.81 -17.04
CA VAL A 95 37.75 -28.71 -16.02
C VAL A 95 38.12 -27.93 -14.76
N PHE A 96 38.46 -26.65 -14.91
CA PHE A 96 38.89 -25.75 -13.84
C PHE A 96 37.85 -24.67 -13.50
N ALA A 97 36.66 -24.75 -14.10
CA ALA A 97 35.59 -23.76 -13.94
C ALA A 97 34.99 -23.75 -12.51
N SER A 98 35.19 -24.83 -11.74
CA SER A 98 34.71 -24.92 -10.36
C SER A 98 35.83 -24.70 -9.36
N ARG A 99 35.56 -23.92 -8.31
CA ARG A 99 36.47 -23.80 -7.17
C ARG A 99 36.31 -25.01 -6.24
N PRO A 100 37.38 -25.47 -5.57
CA PRO A 100 37.26 -26.48 -4.54
C PRO A 100 36.34 -25.99 -3.42
N PRO A 101 35.53 -26.89 -2.83
CA PRO A 101 34.73 -26.54 -1.66
C PRO A 101 35.67 -26.17 -0.51
N HIS A 102 35.46 -25.00 0.08
CA HIS A 102 36.21 -24.54 1.24
C HIS A 102 35.24 -24.18 2.37
N GLU A 103 35.65 -24.41 3.60
CA GLU A 103 34.80 -24.32 4.78
C GLU A 103 34.20 -22.93 4.99
N GLY A 104 34.95 -21.87 4.64
CA GLY A 104 34.48 -20.48 4.71
C GLY A 104 33.19 -20.23 3.93
N SER A 105 33.13 -20.67 2.67
CA SER A 105 31.90 -20.53 1.86
C SER A 105 30.70 -21.27 2.40
N THR A 106 30.89 -22.34 3.18
CA THR A 106 29.76 -23.08 3.74
C THR A 106 28.97 -22.20 4.71
N TYR A 107 29.66 -21.39 5.52
CA TYR A 107 29.03 -20.56 6.55
C TYR A 107 28.70 -19.15 6.07
N ILE A 108 29.59 -18.51 5.30
CA ILE A 108 29.45 -17.11 4.89
C ILE A 108 28.70 -16.98 3.56
N CYS A 109 28.81 -17.99 2.68
CA CYS A 109 28.28 -17.93 1.32
C CYS A 109 27.10 -18.88 1.09
N TYR A 110 26.24 -19.04 2.10
CA TYR A 110 25.01 -19.85 2.04
C TYR A 110 25.24 -21.25 1.48
N ASN A 111 26.11 -22.03 2.13
CA ASN A 111 26.44 -23.37 1.66
C ASN A 111 26.96 -23.39 0.20
N GLN A 112 27.83 -22.43 -0.14
CA GLN A 112 28.45 -22.28 -1.46
C GLN A 112 27.47 -21.98 -2.61
N GLN A 113 26.30 -21.42 -2.31
CA GLN A 113 25.32 -21.09 -3.36
C GLN A 113 25.57 -19.73 -4.02
N ASN A 114 26.48 -18.92 -3.50
CA ASN A 114 26.82 -17.65 -4.14
C ASN A 114 27.60 -17.85 -5.45
N LEU A 115 27.55 -16.85 -6.35
CA LEU A 115 28.17 -16.93 -7.67
C LEU A 115 29.70 -17.16 -7.62
N THR A 116 30.35 -16.74 -6.53
CA THR A 116 31.81 -16.82 -6.37
C THR A 116 32.30 -18.24 -6.09
N PHE A 117 31.56 -19.04 -5.31
CA PHE A 117 32.01 -20.36 -4.85
C PHE A 117 31.12 -21.52 -5.28
N CYS A 118 29.97 -21.25 -5.91
CA CYS A 118 29.12 -22.28 -6.46
C CYS A 118 29.86 -23.03 -7.59
N PRO A 119 29.83 -24.37 -7.59
CA PRO A 119 30.37 -25.17 -8.69
C PRO A 119 29.74 -24.80 -10.04
N TYR A 120 30.54 -24.88 -11.09
CA TYR A 120 30.06 -24.66 -12.44
C TYR A 120 28.99 -25.70 -12.82
N GLY A 121 27.84 -25.22 -13.30
CA GLY A 121 26.68 -26.07 -13.59
C GLY A 121 25.51 -25.27 -14.16
N SER A 122 24.36 -25.91 -14.32
CA SER A 122 23.13 -25.23 -14.78
C SER A 122 22.74 -24.07 -13.87
N TYR A 123 22.80 -24.27 -12.54
CA TYR A 123 22.52 -23.23 -11.56
C TYR A 123 23.45 -22.02 -11.71
N TRP A 124 24.76 -22.24 -11.73
CA TRP A 124 25.74 -21.15 -11.88
C TRP A 124 25.57 -20.40 -13.20
N ARG A 125 25.34 -21.11 -14.31
CA ARG A 125 25.08 -20.49 -15.62
C ARG A 125 23.84 -19.62 -15.61
N ASN A 126 22.74 -20.08 -15.01
CA ASN A 126 21.50 -19.33 -14.90
C ASN A 126 21.66 -18.11 -13.97
N ALA A 127 22.30 -18.29 -12.81
CA ALA A 127 22.58 -17.20 -11.88
C ALA A 127 23.49 -16.13 -12.51
N ARG A 128 24.55 -16.54 -13.22
CA ARG A 128 25.42 -15.64 -13.98
C ARG A 128 24.62 -14.89 -15.05
N LYS A 129 23.82 -15.60 -15.85
CA LYS A 129 22.99 -15.02 -16.90
C LYS A 129 22.04 -13.96 -16.34
N MET A 130 21.37 -14.25 -15.23
CA MET A 130 20.50 -13.29 -14.53
C MET A 130 21.28 -12.07 -14.05
N CYS A 131 22.44 -12.27 -13.42
CA CYS A 131 23.29 -11.15 -13.00
C CYS A 131 23.74 -10.28 -14.18
N THR A 132 24.17 -10.88 -15.29
CA THR A 132 24.72 -10.14 -16.43
C THR A 132 23.67 -9.52 -17.33
N LEU A 133 22.53 -10.18 -17.55
CA LEU A 133 21.50 -9.73 -18.49
C LEU A 133 20.39 -8.90 -17.82
N GLU A 134 20.10 -9.16 -16.55
CA GLU A 134 18.99 -8.48 -15.85
C GLU A 134 19.49 -7.45 -14.84
N LEU A 135 20.44 -7.84 -13.97
CA LEU A 135 20.87 -6.98 -12.85
C LEU A 135 21.95 -5.97 -13.24
N LEU A 136 22.92 -6.37 -14.07
CA LEU A 136 24.09 -5.59 -14.47
C LEU A 136 24.10 -5.29 -15.97
N SER A 137 22.95 -5.38 -16.65
CA SER A 137 22.87 -5.00 -18.06
C SER A 137 23.00 -3.49 -18.23
N ASN A 138 23.44 -3.08 -19.42
CA ASN A 138 23.53 -1.67 -19.77
C ASN A 138 22.19 -0.94 -19.59
N LEU A 139 21.07 -1.59 -19.92
CA LEU A 139 19.72 -1.06 -19.69
C LEU A 139 19.47 -0.81 -18.20
N LYS A 140 19.76 -1.80 -17.34
CA LYS A 140 19.55 -1.66 -15.90
C LYS A 140 20.50 -0.63 -15.29
N ILE A 141 21.78 -0.64 -15.64
CA ILE A 141 22.77 0.36 -15.18
C ILE A 141 22.40 1.78 -15.64
N ASN A 142 21.82 1.93 -16.84
CA ASN A 142 21.35 3.21 -17.35
C ASN A 142 20.08 3.70 -16.66
N SER A 143 19.23 2.80 -16.14
CA SER A 143 18.09 3.21 -15.30
C SER A 143 18.51 3.96 -14.04
N PHE A 144 19.72 3.72 -13.53
CA PHE A 144 20.30 4.43 -12.39
C PHE A 144 21.12 5.68 -12.78
N LYS A 145 21.00 6.18 -14.02
CA LYS A 145 21.78 7.32 -14.52
C LYS A 145 21.57 8.59 -13.70
N SER A 146 20.33 8.91 -13.32
CA SER A 146 20.02 10.07 -12.49
C SER A 146 20.68 9.98 -11.11
N MET A 147 20.56 8.82 -10.46
CA MET A 147 21.18 8.53 -9.16
C MET A 147 22.71 8.66 -9.20
N ARG A 148 23.37 8.04 -10.20
CA ARG A 148 24.83 8.13 -10.36
C ARG A 148 25.29 9.56 -10.60
N LYS A 149 24.54 10.34 -11.39
CA LYS A 149 24.84 11.75 -11.64
C LYS A 149 24.69 12.58 -10.37
N GLY A 150 23.67 12.29 -9.55
CA GLY A 150 23.49 12.92 -8.24
C GLY A 150 24.65 12.66 -7.27
N GLU A 151 25.12 11.42 -7.16
CA GLU A 151 26.29 11.10 -6.31
C GLU A 151 27.58 11.74 -6.81
N LEU A 152 27.78 11.76 -8.13
CA LEU A 152 28.94 12.42 -8.72
C LEU A 152 28.93 13.93 -8.45
N ASN A 153 27.75 14.58 -8.51
CA ASN A 153 27.61 16.00 -8.17
C ASN A 153 27.98 16.27 -6.72
N LEU A 154 27.54 15.42 -5.77
CA LEU A 154 27.91 15.56 -4.35
C LEU A 154 29.42 15.42 -4.12
N LEU A 155 30.09 14.53 -4.86
CA LEU A 155 31.55 14.44 -4.82
C LEU A 155 32.19 15.74 -5.33
N ILE A 156 31.70 16.27 -6.45
CA ILE A 156 32.21 17.52 -7.04
C ILE A 156 32.02 18.68 -6.05
N GLU A 157 30.85 18.82 -5.45
CA GLU A 157 30.55 19.84 -4.43
C GLU A 157 31.47 19.69 -3.21
N SER A 158 31.68 18.47 -2.72
CA SER A 158 32.59 18.21 -1.59
C SER A 158 34.04 18.59 -1.90
N ILE A 159 34.49 18.41 -3.15
CA ILE A 159 35.85 18.79 -3.58
C ILE A 159 35.95 20.31 -3.74
N GLN A 160 34.94 20.94 -4.34
CA GLN A 160 34.88 22.40 -4.52
C GLN A 160 34.88 23.13 -3.17
N GLU A 161 34.13 22.64 -2.19
CA GLU A 161 34.11 23.24 -0.86
C GLU A 161 35.45 23.08 -0.14
N ALA A 162 36.08 21.90 -0.21
CA ALA A 162 37.41 21.71 0.36
C ALA A 162 38.46 22.59 -0.30
N ALA A 163 38.36 22.82 -1.62
CA ALA A 163 39.21 23.75 -2.34
C ALA A 163 38.99 25.20 -1.90
N ARG A 164 37.74 25.60 -1.63
CA ARG A 164 37.39 26.94 -1.12
C ARG A 164 37.96 27.22 0.27
N VAL A 165 38.01 26.20 1.12
CA VAL A 165 38.50 26.30 2.52
C VAL A 165 40.01 25.98 2.62
N GLY A 166 40.65 25.58 1.52
CA GLY A 166 42.09 25.29 1.47
C GLY A 166 42.49 23.97 2.15
N ILE A 167 41.59 22.99 2.20
CA ILE A 167 41.81 21.69 2.84
C ILE A 167 42.24 20.65 1.80
N ALA A 168 43.31 19.91 2.09
CA ALA A 168 43.74 18.79 1.25
C ALA A 168 42.73 17.63 1.33
N VAL A 169 42.32 17.09 0.18
CA VAL A 169 41.37 15.98 0.07
C VAL A 169 42.04 14.75 -0.50
N ASP A 170 41.87 13.59 0.16
CA ASP A 170 42.25 12.30 -0.41
C ASP A 170 41.21 11.88 -1.46
N ILE A 171 41.57 12.06 -2.74
CA ILE A 171 40.71 11.71 -3.87
C ILE A 171 40.49 10.19 -3.94
N THR A 172 41.46 9.38 -3.51
CA THR A 172 41.37 7.92 -3.58
C THR A 172 40.31 7.42 -2.62
N ASP A 173 40.31 7.95 -1.40
CA ASP A 173 39.28 7.66 -0.41
C ASP A 173 37.90 8.12 -0.89
N LYS A 174 37.78 9.36 -1.37
CA LYS A 174 36.52 9.92 -1.87
C LYS A 174 35.93 9.16 -3.07
N VAL A 175 36.75 8.74 -4.02
CA VAL A 175 36.32 7.94 -5.17
C VAL A 175 35.93 6.53 -4.75
N SER A 176 36.65 5.93 -3.80
CA SER A 176 36.30 4.63 -3.20
C SER A 176 34.95 4.70 -2.49
N SER A 177 34.72 5.74 -1.69
CA SER A 177 33.43 5.98 -1.02
C SER A 177 32.29 6.18 -2.01
N LEU A 178 32.52 6.98 -3.06
CA LEU A 178 31.53 7.20 -4.13
C LEU A 178 31.16 5.87 -4.81
N SER A 179 32.15 5.06 -5.20
CA SER A 179 31.94 3.77 -5.85
C SER A 179 31.15 2.81 -4.95
N THR A 180 31.46 2.80 -3.66
CA THR A 180 30.79 1.96 -2.66
C THR A 180 29.34 2.42 -2.45
N ASP A 181 29.10 3.72 -2.33
CA ASP A 181 27.75 4.29 -2.18
C ASP A 181 26.87 4.05 -3.41
N MET A 182 27.42 4.23 -4.61
CA MET A 182 26.70 3.93 -5.85
C MET A 182 26.33 2.44 -5.92
N SER A 183 27.27 1.55 -5.60
CA SER A 183 27.03 0.10 -5.63
C SER A 183 25.98 -0.31 -4.60
N CYS A 184 26.08 0.20 -3.38
CA CYS A 184 25.10 -0.07 -2.33
C CYS A 184 23.72 0.50 -2.66
N ARG A 185 23.63 1.71 -3.23
CA ARG A 185 22.34 2.27 -3.65
C ARG A 185 21.71 1.46 -4.78
N MET A 186 22.49 1.03 -5.75
CA MET A 186 22.00 0.25 -6.89
C MET A 186 21.54 -1.16 -6.48
N VAL A 187 22.21 -1.79 -5.52
CA VAL A 187 21.93 -3.19 -5.11
C VAL A 187 20.97 -3.26 -3.92
N LEU A 188 21.09 -2.34 -2.95
CA LEU A 188 20.40 -2.39 -1.66
C LEU A 188 19.43 -1.21 -1.45
N GLY A 189 19.40 -0.23 -2.37
CA GLY A 189 18.56 0.97 -2.25
C GLY A 189 19.03 1.97 -1.19
N LYS A 190 20.23 1.79 -0.62
CA LYS A 190 20.77 2.59 0.51
C LYS A 190 22.24 2.98 0.28
N LYS A 191 22.68 4.16 0.77
CA LYS A 191 24.10 4.59 0.77
C LYS A 191 24.90 3.75 1.74
N TYR A 192 26.19 3.55 1.48
CA TYR A 192 27.07 2.93 2.46
C TYR A 192 27.45 3.93 3.57
N HIS A 193 27.78 5.17 3.21
CA HIS A 193 28.35 6.15 4.14
C HIS A 193 27.33 7.05 4.88
N ASN A 194 26.08 7.19 4.41
CA ASN A 194 25.04 7.98 5.12
C ASN A 194 23.97 7.14 5.81
N ASP A 195 23.83 5.85 5.48
CA ASP A 195 22.83 4.97 6.10
C ASP A 195 23.49 4.07 7.16
N GLU A 196 22.66 3.26 7.83
CA GLU A 196 22.95 2.44 9.04
C GLU A 196 24.14 1.45 8.95
N PHE A 197 24.89 1.43 7.84
CA PHE A 197 26.11 0.63 7.69
C PHE A 197 27.29 1.15 8.53
N HIS A 198 27.24 2.41 8.99
CA HIS A 198 28.21 2.98 9.93
C HIS A 198 28.03 2.55 11.41
N ASP A 199 27.04 1.71 11.72
CA ASP A 199 27.04 1.04 13.01
C ASP A 199 28.34 0.22 13.10
N LYS A 200 29.25 0.56 14.03
CA LYS A 200 30.61 -0.04 14.15
C LYS A 200 30.61 -1.57 14.04
N GLY A 201 29.50 -2.22 14.39
CA GLY A 201 29.30 -3.65 14.19
C GLY A 201 29.20 -4.13 12.73
N PHE A 202 28.77 -3.34 11.75
CA PHE A 202 28.57 -3.78 10.35
C PHE A 202 29.86 -3.78 9.57
N GLU A 203 30.62 -2.68 9.62
CA GLU A 203 32.00 -2.66 9.14
C GLU A 203 32.85 -3.74 9.81
N ALA A 204 32.69 -3.94 11.12
CA ALA A 204 33.39 -5.02 11.82
C ALA A 204 32.99 -6.41 11.30
N ILE A 205 31.70 -6.66 11.04
CA ILE A 205 31.23 -7.93 10.47
C ILE A 205 31.73 -8.13 9.03
N ILE A 206 31.72 -7.10 8.18
CA ILE A 206 32.26 -7.18 6.81
C ILE A 206 33.76 -7.43 6.83
N ARG A 207 34.51 -6.65 7.62
CA ARG A 207 35.96 -6.80 7.75
C ARG A 207 36.34 -8.17 8.31
N GLU A 208 35.68 -8.61 9.38
CA GLU A 208 35.88 -9.93 9.96
C GLU A 208 35.47 -11.03 8.98
N GLY A 209 34.36 -10.88 8.27
CA GLY A 209 33.90 -11.81 7.24
C GLY A 209 34.90 -11.95 6.08
N MET A 210 35.45 -10.84 5.58
CA MET A 210 36.49 -10.86 4.55
C MET A 210 37.80 -11.45 5.05
N GLN A 211 38.24 -11.08 6.26
CA GLN A 211 39.46 -11.64 6.85
C GLN A 211 39.35 -13.14 7.06
N VAL A 212 38.23 -13.62 7.59
CA VAL A 212 38.00 -15.04 7.85
C VAL A 212 37.80 -15.83 6.55
N ALA A 213 37.20 -15.24 5.51
CA ALA A 213 37.07 -15.86 4.20
C ALA A 213 38.40 -15.93 3.42
N ALA A 214 39.28 -14.94 3.60
CA ALA A 214 40.61 -14.91 2.98
C ALA A 214 41.70 -15.63 3.80
N ALA A 215 41.41 -15.98 5.06
CA ALA A 215 42.35 -16.64 5.95
C ALA A 215 42.70 -18.05 5.45
N PHE A 216 43.99 -18.39 5.55
CA PHE A 216 44.45 -19.75 5.33
C PHE A 216 43.88 -20.68 6.41
N ASN A 217 43.03 -21.63 6.00
CA ASN A 217 42.40 -22.60 6.89
C ASN A 217 42.99 -24.00 6.68
N LEU A 218 43.72 -24.48 7.69
CA LEU A 218 44.39 -25.78 7.69
C LEU A 218 43.40 -26.95 7.50
N ASN A 219 42.15 -26.79 7.95
CA ASN A 219 41.10 -27.81 7.82
C ASN A 219 40.69 -28.06 6.36
N ASP A 220 40.87 -27.07 5.47
CA ASP A 220 40.58 -27.21 4.04
C ASP A 220 41.64 -28.06 3.32
N TYR A 221 42.83 -28.18 3.90
CA TYR A 221 43.97 -28.91 3.34
C TYR A 221 44.24 -30.26 4.01
N ILE A 222 43.74 -30.45 5.25
CA ILE A 222 43.91 -31.69 6.03
C ILE A 222 42.55 -32.15 6.56
N PRO A 223 41.72 -32.84 5.75
CA PRO A 223 40.37 -33.25 6.14
C PRO A 223 40.25 -34.06 7.45
N PRO A 224 41.20 -34.94 7.84
CA PRO A 224 41.14 -35.69 9.09
C PRO A 224 41.08 -34.83 10.37
N ILE A 225 41.71 -33.65 10.37
CA ILE A 225 41.74 -32.76 11.55
C ILE A 225 40.60 -31.74 11.54
N LYS A 226 39.71 -31.80 10.55
CA LYS A 226 38.59 -30.87 10.40
C LYS A 226 37.78 -30.73 11.69
N ALA A 227 37.58 -31.79 12.47
CA ALA A 227 36.82 -31.71 13.72
C ALA A 227 37.45 -30.80 14.81
N LEU A 228 38.77 -30.58 14.78
CA LEU A 228 39.52 -29.96 15.87
C LEU A 228 39.54 -28.42 15.86
N ASP A 229 39.21 -27.77 14.73
CA ASP A 229 39.23 -26.30 14.56
C ASP A 229 40.48 -25.63 15.16
N LEU A 230 41.68 -26.14 14.82
CA LEU A 230 42.95 -25.75 15.45
C LEU A 230 43.28 -24.24 15.37
N GLN A 231 42.73 -23.54 14.37
CA GLN A 231 42.93 -22.10 14.18
C GLN A 231 41.75 -21.25 14.71
N GLY A 232 40.72 -21.88 15.28
CA GLY A 232 39.49 -21.20 15.75
C GLY A 232 38.67 -20.52 14.66
N LEU A 233 39.01 -20.73 13.38
CA LEU A 233 38.41 -20.07 12.23
C LEU A 233 36.95 -20.49 12.05
N ARG A 234 36.60 -21.76 12.30
CA ARG A 234 35.19 -22.21 12.21
C ARG A 234 34.32 -21.50 13.25
N LYS A 235 34.82 -21.35 14.48
CA LYS A 235 34.10 -20.60 15.54
C LYS A 235 33.85 -19.15 15.12
N ARG A 236 34.86 -18.48 14.56
CA ARG A 236 34.75 -17.10 14.03
C ARG A 236 33.76 -17.01 12.85
N MET A 237 33.82 -17.94 11.89
CA MET A 237 32.88 -18.02 10.75
C MET A 237 31.43 -18.16 11.22
N LYS A 238 31.17 -19.03 12.21
CA LYS A 238 29.82 -19.21 12.78
C LYS A 238 29.33 -17.96 13.49
N ALA A 239 30.21 -17.26 14.21
CA ALA A 239 29.87 -15.99 14.87
C ALA A 239 29.50 -14.90 13.85
N VAL A 240 30.28 -14.75 12.76
CA VAL A 240 29.98 -13.84 11.65
C VAL A 240 28.64 -14.19 11.00
N ALA A 241 28.41 -15.46 10.67
CA ALA A 241 27.17 -15.91 10.05
C ALA A 241 25.94 -15.71 10.96
N LEU A 242 26.10 -15.92 12.27
CA LEU A 242 25.04 -15.67 13.26
C LEU A 242 24.74 -14.18 13.40
N ALA A 243 25.78 -13.34 13.52
CA ALA A 243 25.62 -11.88 13.59
C ALA A 243 24.93 -11.34 12.31
N TRP A 244 25.27 -11.90 11.16
CA TRP A 244 24.64 -11.59 9.87
C TRP A 244 23.17 -12.01 9.83
N LYS A 245 22.82 -13.22 10.29
CA LYS A 245 21.42 -13.70 10.40
C LYS A 245 20.57 -12.91 11.39
N ILE A 246 21.14 -12.51 12.53
CA ILE A 246 20.44 -11.70 13.54
C ILE A 246 20.11 -10.33 12.95
N ARG A 247 21.07 -9.68 12.27
CA ARG A 247 20.82 -8.39 11.62
C ARG A 247 19.89 -8.46 10.41
N ALA A 248 19.98 -9.50 9.58
CA ALA A 248 19.05 -9.70 8.47
C ALA A 248 17.58 -9.87 8.94
N LYS A 249 17.36 -10.32 10.18
CA LYS A 249 16.05 -10.37 10.84
C LYS A 249 15.62 -9.04 11.48
N ILE A 250 16.54 -8.11 11.73
CA ILE A 250 16.20 -6.76 12.18
C ILE A 250 15.77 -5.96 10.95
N LYS A 251 14.55 -6.21 10.44
CA LYS A 251 13.85 -5.17 9.71
C LYS A 251 13.62 -4.06 10.73
N ARG A 252 14.37 -2.96 10.62
CA ARG A 252 14.12 -1.77 11.42
C ARG A 252 12.79 -1.22 10.95
N LEU A 253 11.76 -1.61 11.69
CA LEU A 253 10.45 -1.02 11.60
C LEU A 253 10.61 0.46 11.94
N PRO A 254 9.79 1.34 11.33
CA PRO A 254 9.76 2.73 11.71
C PRO A 254 9.62 2.89 13.24
N PRO A 255 10.11 4.00 13.81
CA PRO A 255 9.93 4.30 15.23
C PRO A 255 8.44 4.22 15.62
N GLY A 256 8.16 3.82 16.86
CA GLY A 256 6.78 3.72 17.32
C GLY A 256 6.67 3.28 18.78
N PRO A 257 5.49 3.47 19.39
CA PRO A 257 5.25 3.11 20.77
C PRO A 257 5.32 1.60 20.99
N ARG A 258 5.74 1.20 22.20
CA ARG A 258 5.69 -0.20 22.62
C ARG A 258 4.27 -0.57 23.02
N GLY A 259 3.65 -1.43 22.24
CA GLY A 259 2.32 -1.97 22.52
C GLY A 259 2.35 -3.08 23.57
N LEU A 260 1.19 -3.33 24.18
CA LEU A 260 0.98 -4.45 25.11
C LEU A 260 1.10 -5.81 24.40
N PRO A 261 1.41 -6.89 25.13
CA PRO A 261 1.36 -8.25 24.57
C PRO A 261 -0.02 -8.54 23.99
N ILE A 262 -0.06 -9.18 22.82
CA ILE A 262 -1.27 -9.65 22.10
C ILE A 262 -2.19 -8.54 21.56
N ILE A 263 -2.49 -7.50 22.33
CA ILE A 263 -3.38 -6.39 21.93
C ILE A 263 -2.60 -5.32 21.12
N GLY A 264 -1.30 -5.20 21.34
CA GLY A 264 -0.47 -4.20 20.69
C GLY A 264 -0.78 -2.79 21.19
N ASN A 265 -0.91 -1.87 20.26
CA ASN A 265 -1.14 -0.43 20.46
C ASN A 265 -2.62 -0.05 20.33
N LEU A 266 -3.56 -1.01 20.21
CA LEU A 266 -4.99 -0.72 20.09
C LEU A 266 -5.53 0.13 21.25
N LEU A 267 -5.08 -0.13 22.49
CA LEU A 267 -5.51 0.66 23.66
C LEU A 267 -4.92 2.08 23.71
N MET A 268 -3.97 2.39 22.83
CA MET A 268 -3.39 3.74 22.72
C MET A 268 -4.19 4.62 21.76
N LEU A 269 -5.16 4.04 21.04
CA LEU A 269 -6.08 4.75 20.18
C LEU A 269 -7.40 4.93 20.91
N GLY A 270 -7.76 6.17 21.20
CA GLY A 270 -9.07 6.55 21.72
C GLY A 270 -10.07 6.83 20.60
N ASN A 271 -11.15 7.54 20.95
CA ASN A 271 -12.31 7.74 20.06
C ASN A 271 -12.02 8.57 18.80
N LYS A 272 -10.90 9.29 18.76
CA LYS A 272 -10.42 10.01 17.56
C LYS A 272 -9.07 9.42 17.14
N PRO A 273 -9.05 8.22 16.53
CA PRO A 273 -7.81 7.54 16.18
C PRO A 273 -6.87 8.44 15.38
N HIS A 274 -7.41 9.27 14.48
CA HIS A 274 -6.63 10.23 13.69
C HIS A 274 -5.89 11.27 14.56
N ARG A 275 -6.46 11.77 15.67
CA ARG A 275 -5.78 12.72 16.59
C ARG A 275 -4.74 12.02 17.47
N ASP A 276 -5.04 10.81 17.92
CA ASP A 276 -4.07 10.04 18.72
C ASP A 276 -2.88 9.61 17.86
N LEU A 277 -3.14 9.22 16.61
CA LEU A 277 -2.10 8.99 15.61
C LEU A 277 -1.31 10.27 15.30
N GLN A 278 -1.94 11.45 15.25
CA GLN A 278 -1.22 12.71 15.10
C GLN A 278 -0.29 13.02 16.29
N LYS A 279 -0.75 12.81 17.53
CA LYS A 279 0.10 12.97 18.73
C LYS A 279 1.28 11.98 18.73
N LEU A 280 1.03 10.74 18.30
CA LEU A 280 2.07 9.74 18.15
C LEU A 280 3.04 10.13 17.02
N ALA A 281 2.55 10.68 15.91
CA ALA A 281 3.39 11.17 14.81
C ALA A 281 4.30 12.34 15.22
N GLN A 282 3.81 13.25 16.08
CA GLN A 282 4.66 14.32 16.64
C GLN A 282 5.82 13.76 17.48
N LYS A 283 5.63 12.61 18.12
CA LYS A 283 6.63 11.98 19.00
C LYS A 283 7.56 11.02 18.27
N TYR A 284 7.05 10.25 17.32
CA TYR A 284 7.78 9.17 16.65
C TYR A 284 8.14 9.51 15.20
N GLY A 285 7.61 10.59 14.63
CA GLY A 285 7.88 11.04 13.27
C GLY A 285 6.78 10.69 12.26
N PRO A 286 6.90 11.20 11.01
CA PRO A 286 5.85 11.16 10.00
C PRO A 286 5.53 9.74 9.46
N ILE A 287 6.47 8.81 9.63
CA ILE A 287 6.30 7.38 9.34
C ILE A 287 6.58 6.63 10.63
N MET A 288 5.56 5.95 11.17
CA MET A 288 5.66 5.24 12.44
C MET A 288 5.05 3.85 12.39
N HIS A 289 5.54 2.96 13.25
CA HIS A 289 5.07 1.58 13.34
C HIS A 289 4.24 1.35 14.60
N LEU A 290 3.01 0.92 14.39
CA LEU A 290 2.10 0.43 15.41
C LEU A 290 1.80 -1.05 15.18
N ARG A 291 1.03 -1.61 16.10
CA ARG A 291 0.64 -3.02 16.08
C ARG A 291 -0.81 -3.06 16.54
N PHE A 292 -1.74 -3.50 15.71
CA PHE A 292 -3.12 -3.69 16.13
C PHE A 292 -3.36 -5.19 16.32
N GLY A 293 -3.54 -5.60 17.58
CA GLY A 293 -3.49 -7.01 17.95
C GLY A 293 -2.11 -7.59 17.67
N LEU A 294 -2.04 -8.55 16.75
CA LEU A 294 -0.80 -9.12 16.22
C LEU A 294 -0.36 -8.54 14.88
N MET A 295 -1.19 -7.72 14.24
CA MET A 295 -0.95 -7.19 12.91
C MET A 295 -0.04 -5.95 12.97
N PRO A 296 1.06 -5.91 12.20
CA PRO A 296 1.89 -4.71 12.08
C PRO A 296 1.16 -3.67 11.24
N VAL A 297 1.18 -2.42 11.69
CA VAL A 297 0.50 -1.30 11.03
C VAL A 297 1.50 -0.16 10.86
N ILE A 298 1.66 0.31 9.63
CA ILE A 298 2.46 1.50 9.34
C ILE A 298 1.53 2.68 9.20
N ILE A 299 1.81 3.73 9.95
CA ILE A 299 1.04 4.98 9.91
C ILE A 299 1.88 6.03 9.21
N VAL A 300 1.24 6.70 8.26
CA VAL A 300 1.82 7.80 7.48
C VAL A 300 1.02 9.05 7.79
N SER A 301 1.70 10.13 8.15
CA SER A 301 1.08 11.32 8.75
C SER A 301 1.62 12.65 8.22
N SER A 302 2.41 12.62 7.14
CA SER A 302 2.80 13.82 6.39
C SER A 302 2.46 13.70 4.91
N PRO A 303 2.23 14.83 4.20
CA PRO A 303 1.96 14.83 2.77
C PRO A 303 3.08 14.21 1.93
N GLU A 304 4.34 14.48 2.27
CA GLU A 304 5.50 13.96 1.52
C GLU A 304 5.61 12.44 1.66
N ALA A 305 5.33 11.93 2.86
CA ALA A 305 5.31 10.49 3.10
C ALA A 305 4.07 9.84 2.44
N ALA A 306 2.91 10.50 2.44
CA ALA A 306 1.72 10.03 1.74
C ALA A 306 1.94 9.99 0.21
N GLU A 307 2.58 11.01 -0.37
CA GLU A 307 2.97 11.08 -1.77
C GLU A 307 3.94 9.95 -2.15
N LEU A 308 4.90 9.64 -1.28
CA LEU A 308 5.78 8.48 -1.46
C LEU A 308 4.99 7.17 -1.51
N PHE A 309 3.99 6.97 -0.65
CA PHE A 309 3.20 5.74 -0.59
C PHE A 309 2.14 5.64 -1.70
N LEU A 310 1.46 6.74 -2.03
CA LEU A 310 0.33 6.77 -2.97
C LEU A 310 0.75 7.02 -4.43
N ARG A 311 1.98 7.52 -4.67
CA ARG A 311 2.50 7.76 -6.02
C ARG A 311 3.78 7.00 -6.33
N THR A 312 4.78 7.07 -5.46
CA THR A 312 6.13 6.54 -5.76
C THR A 312 6.22 5.02 -5.52
N HIS A 313 5.49 4.54 -4.52
CA HIS A 313 5.44 3.14 -4.08
C HIS A 313 4.01 2.58 -4.09
N ASP A 314 3.11 3.18 -4.86
CA ASP A 314 1.68 2.87 -4.96
C ASP A 314 1.41 1.37 -5.18
N LEU A 315 2.20 0.72 -6.05
CA LEU A 315 2.08 -0.71 -6.36
C LEU A 315 2.25 -1.61 -5.12
N VAL A 316 3.05 -1.19 -4.14
CA VAL A 316 3.29 -1.95 -2.89
C VAL A 316 2.07 -1.88 -1.97
N PHE A 317 1.30 -0.79 -2.05
CA PHE A 317 0.15 -0.49 -1.20
C PHE A 317 -1.19 -0.59 -1.93
N ALA A 318 -1.18 -1.05 -3.19
CA ALA A 318 -2.37 -1.15 -4.04
C ALA A 318 -3.40 -2.19 -3.55
N SER A 319 -2.99 -3.11 -2.67
CA SER A 319 -3.84 -4.18 -2.13
C SER A 319 -4.38 -3.82 -0.75
N ARG A 320 -5.67 -4.08 -0.52
CA ARG A 320 -6.25 -4.04 0.83
C ARG A 320 -5.73 -5.22 1.67
N PRO A 321 -5.55 -5.05 2.99
CA PRO A 321 -5.27 -6.18 3.86
C PRO A 321 -6.45 -7.16 3.84
N PRO A 322 -6.20 -8.48 3.95
CA PRO A 322 -7.27 -9.45 3.94
C PRO A 322 -8.15 -9.27 5.19
N VAL A 323 -9.44 -9.02 4.97
CA VAL A 323 -10.46 -8.92 6.02
C VAL A 323 -11.30 -10.19 6.01
N GLU A 324 -11.63 -10.71 7.19
CA GLU A 324 -12.39 -11.95 7.35
C GLU A 324 -13.78 -11.84 6.70
N ALA A 325 -14.45 -10.70 6.84
CA ALA A 325 -15.75 -10.46 6.19
C ALA A 325 -15.69 -10.62 4.67
N ALA A 326 -14.64 -10.11 4.04
CA ALA A 326 -14.45 -10.21 2.59
C ALA A 326 -14.18 -11.66 2.13
N LYS A 327 -13.73 -12.54 3.02
CA LYS A 327 -13.58 -13.97 2.68
C LYS A 327 -14.93 -14.63 2.40
N TYR A 328 -15.96 -14.29 3.17
CA TYR A 328 -17.28 -14.90 3.06
C TYR A 328 -18.17 -14.17 2.05
N VAL A 329 -18.17 -12.84 2.07
CA VAL A 329 -19.08 -12.03 1.23
C VAL A 329 -18.53 -11.80 -0.18
N ALA A 330 -17.21 -11.77 -0.35
CA ALA A 330 -16.58 -11.54 -1.65
C ALA A 330 -15.90 -12.79 -2.23
N TYR A 331 -16.42 -13.99 -1.93
CA TYR A 331 -15.96 -15.27 -2.48
C TYR A 331 -14.45 -15.46 -2.39
N ASN A 332 -13.91 -15.42 -1.17
CA ASN A 332 -12.47 -15.48 -0.91
C ASN A 332 -11.70 -14.31 -1.57
N GLN A 333 -12.27 -13.10 -1.54
CA GLN A 333 -11.70 -11.86 -2.10
C GLN A 333 -11.44 -11.94 -3.61
N GLN A 334 -12.38 -12.52 -4.35
CA GLN A 334 -12.37 -12.55 -5.81
C GLN A 334 -13.11 -11.36 -6.43
N ASN A 335 -13.83 -10.54 -5.65
CA ASN A 335 -14.46 -9.35 -6.21
C ASN A 335 -13.43 -8.24 -6.54
N VAL A 336 -13.84 -7.22 -7.30
CA VAL A 336 -12.93 -6.12 -7.70
C VAL A 336 -12.58 -5.24 -6.49
N SER A 337 -13.48 -5.14 -5.51
CA SER A 337 -13.34 -4.24 -4.35
C SER A 337 -12.32 -4.73 -3.31
N PHE A 338 -12.19 -6.04 -3.08
CA PHE A 338 -11.30 -6.62 -2.05
C PHE A 338 -10.18 -7.51 -2.60
N SER A 339 -10.15 -7.83 -3.90
CA SER A 339 -9.06 -8.63 -4.46
C SER A 339 -7.71 -7.89 -4.41
N PRO A 340 -6.61 -8.59 -4.07
CA PRO A 340 -5.28 -7.99 -4.07
C PRO A 340 -4.87 -7.60 -5.49
N TYR A 341 -4.14 -6.49 -5.59
CA TYR A 341 -3.60 -6.01 -6.86
C TYR A 341 -2.66 -7.06 -7.48
N GLY A 342 -2.90 -7.37 -8.76
CA GLY A 342 -2.17 -8.42 -9.46
C GLY A 342 -2.62 -8.56 -10.91
N SER A 343 -2.22 -9.64 -11.59
CA SER A 343 -2.76 -10.01 -12.91
C SER A 343 -4.28 -10.21 -12.85
N TYR A 344 -4.76 -10.88 -11.81
CA TYR A 344 -6.18 -11.08 -11.51
C TYR A 344 -6.97 -9.77 -11.54
N TRP A 345 -6.65 -8.84 -10.63
CA TRP A 345 -7.41 -7.61 -10.46
C TRP A 345 -7.41 -6.75 -11.73
N ARG A 346 -6.26 -6.67 -12.43
CA ARG A 346 -6.16 -5.94 -13.70
C ARG A 346 -7.06 -6.54 -14.78
N ASN A 347 -7.14 -7.86 -14.86
CA ASN A 347 -7.99 -8.56 -15.81
C ASN A 347 -9.47 -8.44 -15.45
N ALA A 348 -9.83 -8.62 -14.17
CA ALA A 348 -11.20 -8.45 -13.69
C ALA A 348 -11.71 -7.00 -13.91
N ARG A 349 -10.88 -5.99 -13.62
CA ARG A 349 -11.18 -4.58 -13.89
C ARG A 349 -11.33 -4.33 -15.40
N LYS A 350 -10.44 -4.88 -16.23
CA LYS A 350 -10.54 -4.76 -17.70
C LYS A 350 -11.83 -5.39 -18.21
N MET A 351 -12.18 -6.60 -17.77
CA MET A 351 -13.44 -7.27 -18.12
C MET A 351 -14.65 -6.40 -17.74
N CYS A 352 -14.71 -5.89 -16.51
CA CYS A 352 -15.82 -5.02 -16.08
C CYS A 352 -15.91 -3.75 -16.92
N THR A 353 -14.80 -3.05 -17.14
CA THR A 353 -14.79 -1.74 -17.82
C THR A 353 -14.91 -1.83 -19.34
N VAL A 354 -14.30 -2.84 -19.95
CA VAL A 354 -14.22 -2.99 -21.41
C VAL A 354 -15.35 -3.85 -21.96
N GLU A 355 -15.85 -4.85 -21.22
CA GLU A 355 -16.80 -5.83 -21.75
C GLU A 355 -18.21 -5.68 -21.16
N LEU A 356 -18.32 -5.30 -19.88
CA LEU A 356 -19.60 -5.19 -19.18
C LEU A 356 -20.17 -3.75 -19.17
N LEU A 357 -19.36 -2.77 -18.76
CA LEU A 357 -19.80 -1.40 -18.46
C LEU A 357 -19.49 -0.38 -19.57
N ASN A 358 -19.19 -0.86 -20.78
CA ASN A 358 -18.91 0.03 -21.91
C ASN A 358 -20.21 0.52 -22.59
N SER A 359 -20.16 1.67 -23.26
CA SER A 359 -21.33 2.27 -23.91
C SER A 359 -21.96 1.40 -24.99
N HIS A 360 -21.17 0.61 -25.72
CA HIS A 360 -21.67 -0.32 -26.73
C HIS A 360 -22.49 -1.45 -26.09
N LYS A 361 -22.02 -2.02 -24.97
CA LYS A 361 -22.72 -3.07 -24.21
C LYS A 361 -24.01 -2.54 -23.58
N ILE A 362 -23.99 -1.35 -22.97
CA ILE A 362 -25.23 -0.73 -22.44
C ILE A 362 -26.24 -0.47 -23.57
N ASN A 363 -25.77 -0.10 -24.75
CA ASN A 363 -26.63 0.11 -25.92
C ASN A 363 -27.17 -1.19 -26.54
N SER A 364 -26.52 -2.35 -26.36
CA SER A 364 -27.05 -3.62 -26.85
C SER A 364 -28.36 -4.01 -26.16
N PHE A 365 -28.58 -3.57 -24.91
CA PHE A 365 -29.83 -3.79 -24.18
C PHE A 365 -30.96 -2.82 -24.56
N LYS A 366 -30.81 -2.00 -25.60
CA LYS A 366 -31.82 -0.99 -25.99
C LYS A 366 -33.19 -1.60 -26.30
N SER A 367 -33.25 -2.76 -26.97
CA SER A 367 -34.52 -3.45 -27.27
C SER A 367 -35.20 -3.94 -26.00
N MET A 368 -34.43 -4.57 -25.10
CA MET A 368 -34.91 -5.04 -23.80
C MET A 368 -35.43 -3.89 -22.93
N ARG A 369 -34.67 -2.80 -22.81
CA ARG A 369 -35.12 -1.62 -22.05
C ARG A 369 -36.39 -1.00 -22.63
N LYS A 370 -36.56 -1.02 -23.95
CA LYS A 370 -37.80 -0.58 -24.61
C LYS A 370 -38.98 -1.52 -24.31
N GLU A 371 -38.76 -2.83 -24.30
CA GLU A 371 -39.77 -3.82 -23.94
C GLU A 371 -40.26 -3.62 -22.51
N GLU A 372 -39.34 -3.51 -21.54
CA GLU A 372 -39.67 -3.26 -20.14
C GLU A 372 -40.43 -1.94 -19.94
N LEU A 373 -39.99 -0.88 -20.61
CA LEU A 373 -40.69 0.40 -20.60
C LEU A 373 -42.10 0.26 -21.20
N GLN A 374 -42.28 -0.54 -22.25
CA GLN A 374 -43.58 -0.77 -22.88
C GLN A 374 -44.53 -1.52 -21.94
N LEU A 375 -44.04 -2.53 -21.21
CA LEU A 375 -44.82 -3.25 -20.19
C LEU A 375 -45.31 -2.31 -19.07
N LEU A 376 -44.44 -1.41 -18.61
CA LEU A 376 -44.83 -0.37 -17.66
C LEU A 376 -45.95 0.52 -18.23
N ILE A 377 -45.77 1.02 -19.45
CA ILE A 377 -46.74 1.89 -20.13
C ILE A 377 -48.09 1.19 -20.26
N ASP A 378 -48.11 -0.09 -20.64
CA ASP A 378 -49.35 -0.84 -20.83
C ASP A 378 -50.02 -1.17 -19.49
N SER A 379 -49.25 -1.46 -18.43
CA SER A 379 -49.76 -1.59 -17.06
C SER A 379 -50.43 -0.29 -16.57
N ILE A 380 -49.84 0.87 -16.86
CA ILE A 380 -50.43 2.17 -16.53
C ILE A 380 -51.72 2.41 -17.32
N LYS A 381 -51.73 2.11 -18.63
CA LYS A 381 -52.94 2.24 -19.47
C LYS A 381 -54.09 1.38 -18.97
N ASP A 382 -53.81 0.15 -18.55
CA ASP A 382 -54.84 -0.76 -18.04
C ASP A 382 -55.38 -0.32 -16.68
N ALA A 383 -54.52 0.15 -15.79
CA ALA A 383 -54.97 0.75 -14.54
C ALA A 383 -55.81 2.02 -14.77
N ALA A 384 -55.44 2.86 -15.74
CA ALA A 384 -56.20 4.03 -16.14
C ALA A 384 -57.59 3.67 -16.71
N ARG A 385 -57.68 2.62 -17.55
CA ARG A 385 -58.96 2.08 -18.06
C ARG A 385 -59.87 1.61 -16.94
N ASN A 386 -59.29 0.99 -15.91
CA ASN A 386 -60.02 0.49 -14.74
C ASN A 386 -60.23 1.55 -13.64
N ARG A 387 -59.75 2.78 -13.86
CA ARG A 387 -59.78 3.90 -12.88
C ARG A 387 -59.17 3.52 -11.52
N VAL A 388 -58.13 2.69 -11.53
CA VAL A 388 -57.37 2.30 -10.35
C VAL A 388 -56.22 3.29 -10.17
N ALA A 389 -56.05 3.82 -8.95
CA ALA A 389 -54.90 4.65 -8.61
C ALA A 389 -53.61 3.81 -8.68
N VAL A 390 -52.57 4.33 -9.32
CA VAL A 390 -51.28 3.65 -9.50
C VAL A 390 -50.19 4.44 -8.81
N ASP A 391 -49.41 3.78 -7.97
CA ASP A 391 -48.14 4.31 -7.47
C ASP A 391 -47.08 4.22 -8.59
N LEU A 392 -46.85 5.35 -9.26
CA LEU A 392 -45.88 5.45 -10.36
C LEU A 392 -44.45 5.29 -9.87
N SER A 393 -44.14 5.71 -8.64
CA SER A 393 -42.83 5.50 -8.05
C SER A 393 -42.54 4.00 -8.03
N SER A 394 -43.43 3.23 -7.37
CA SER A 394 -43.29 1.77 -7.23
C SER A 394 -43.08 1.10 -8.56
N LYS A 395 -43.86 1.50 -9.56
CA LYS A 395 -43.75 0.96 -10.91
C LYS A 395 -42.45 1.32 -11.62
N VAL A 396 -41.89 2.52 -11.41
CA VAL A 396 -40.60 2.96 -12.00
C VAL A 396 -39.39 2.35 -11.28
N SER A 397 -39.44 2.20 -9.96
CA SER A 397 -38.41 1.51 -9.18
C SER A 397 -38.35 0.02 -9.52
N THR A 398 -39.51 -0.65 -9.62
CA THR A 398 -39.60 -2.00 -10.16
C THR A 398 -39.03 -2.06 -11.57
N LEU A 399 -39.35 -1.09 -12.45
CA LEU A 399 -38.78 -1.01 -13.80
C LEU A 399 -37.25 -0.90 -13.79
N SER A 400 -36.67 -0.02 -12.96
CA SER A 400 -35.21 0.19 -12.84
C SER A 400 -34.50 -1.04 -12.28
N SER A 401 -35.07 -1.64 -11.23
CA SER A 401 -34.60 -2.88 -10.64
C SER A 401 -34.67 -4.03 -11.64
N ASP A 402 -35.78 -4.17 -12.36
CA ASP A 402 -36.01 -5.18 -13.39
C ASP A 402 -35.08 -5.02 -14.58
N MET A 403 -34.87 -3.78 -15.06
CA MET A 403 -33.89 -3.51 -16.11
C MET A 403 -32.49 -3.90 -15.66
N SER A 404 -32.10 -3.54 -14.44
CA SER A 404 -30.79 -3.88 -13.86
C SER A 404 -30.64 -5.40 -13.69
N CYS A 405 -31.65 -6.08 -13.15
CA CYS A 405 -31.69 -7.54 -13.03
C CYS A 405 -31.66 -8.23 -14.39
N ARG A 406 -32.39 -7.76 -15.40
CA ARG A 406 -32.35 -8.34 -16.76
C ARG A 406 -31.02 -8.10 -17.45
N MET A 407 -30.36 -6.96 -17.21
CA MET A 407 -29.04 -6.64 -17.79
C MET A 407 -27.91 -7.45 -17.13
N VAL A 408 -27.95 -7.61 -15.81
CA VAL A 408 -26.90 -8.26 -15.04
C VAL A 408 -27.13 -9.77 -14.94
N LEU A 409 -28.37 -10.21 -14.70
CA LEU A 409 -28.75 -11.59 -14.35
C LEU A 409 -29.66 -12.27 -15.39
N GLY A 410 -29.92 -11.62 -16.54
CA GLY A 410 -30.66 -12.22 -17.66
C GLY A 410 -32.19 -12.34 -17.51
N LYS A 411 -32.72 -12.27 -16.28
CA LYS A 411 -34.15 -12.32 -15.95
C LYS A 411 -34.50 -11.54 -14.67
N LYS A 412 -35.81 -11.36 -14.43
CA LYS A 412 -36.35 -10.80 -13.18
C LYS A 412 -36.39 -11.91 -12.11
N TYR A 413 -35.90 -11.63 -10.91
CA TYR A 413 -35.91 -12.60 -9.80
C TYR A 413 -36.70 -12.11 -8.59
N LEU A 414 -37.08 -10.84 -8.56
CA LEU A 414 -37.70 -10.20 -7.39
C LEU A 414 -39.22 -10.41 -7.32
N ASP A 415 -39.88 -10.76 -8.42
CA ASP A 415 -41.35 -10.78 -8.47
C ASP A 415 -42.00 -12.16 -8.18
N ASP A 416 -41.39 -13.30 -8.58
CA ASP A 416 -42.12 -14.59 -8.59
C ASP A 416 -41.48 -15.74 -7.77
N GLU A 417 -40.19 -15.67 -7.40
CA GLU A 417 -39.49 -16.82 -6.78
C GLU A 417 -38.72 -16.51 -5.49
N VAL A 418 -38.50 -15.24 -5.14
CA VAL A 418 -37.64 -14.88 -4.00
C VAL A 418 -38.30 -13.80 -3.14
N ASP A 419 -38.39 -14.05 -1.83
CA ASP A 419 -38.93 -13.10 -0.85
C ASP A 419 -38.02 -11.86 -0.76
N GLU A 420 -38.38 -10.81 -1.48
CA GLU A 420 -37.64 -9.55 -1.59
C GLU A 420 -37.31 -8.95 -0.22
N ARG A 421 -38.24 -9.03 0.75
CA ARG A 421 -38.04 -8.52 2.11
C ARG A 421 -36.91 -9.26 2.82
N LYS A 422 -36.79 -10.56 2.58
CA LYS A 422 -35.74 -11.42 3.13
C LYS A 422 -34.37 -11.09 2.53
N ILE A 423 -34.27 -10.84 1.23
CA ILE A 423 -33.00 -10.42 0.60
C ILE A 423 -32.56 -9.04 1.13
N GLN A 424 -33.46 -8.06 1.20
CA GLN A 424 -33.09 -6.73 1.69
C GLN A 424 -32.62 -6.74 3.15
N ALA A 425 -33.22 -7.58 4.00
CA ALA A 425 -32.75 -7.79 5.38
C ALA A 425 -31.32 -8.35 5.42
N VAL A 426 -31.01 -9.31 4.54
CA VAL A 426 -29.69 -9.94 4.42
C VAL A 426 -28.64 -8.96 3.89
N ILE A 427 -28.98 -8.09 2.91
CA ILE A 427 -28.11 -7.01 2.43
C ILE A 427 -27.77 -6.04 3.56
N ARG A 428 -28.78 -5.56 4.30
CA ARG A 428 -28.60 -4.65 5.45
C ARG A 428 -27.69 -5.26 6.52
N GLU A 429 -27.94 -6.53 6.89
CA GLU A 429 -27.10 -7.23 7.86
C GLU A 429 -25.65 -7.41 7.36
N GLY A 430 -25.48 -7.68 6.06
CA GLY A 430 -24.16 -7.84 5.44
C GLY A 430 -23.31 -6.56 5.50
N MET A 431 -23.92 -5.41 5.21
CA MET A 431 -23.25 -4.11 5.32
C MET A 431 -22.84 -3.77 6.75
N GLN A 432 -23.72 -4.04 7.73
CA GLN A 432 -23.43 -3.81 9.16
C GLN A 432 -22.22 -4.63 9.62
N ILE A 433 -22.16 -5.92 9.27
CA ILE A 433 -21.06 -6.77 9.69
C ILE A 433 -19.77 -6.44 8.94
N GLY A 434 -19.85 -6.04 7.66
CA GLY A 434 -18.70 -5.62 6.87
C GLY A 434 -18.00 -4.36 7.42
N ALA A 435 -18.75 -3.47 8.09
CA ALA A 435 -18.23 -2.25 8.72
C ALA A 435 -17.82 -2.45 10.19
N ALA A 436 -18.21 -3.56 10.82
CA ALA A 436 -17.96 -3.80 12.23
C ALA A 436 -16.47 -4.09 12.53
N PHE A 437 -16.00 -3.61 13.69
CA PHE A 437 -14.68 -4.00 14.20
C PHE A 437 -14.67 -5.50 14.54
N ASN A 438 -13.79 -6.26 13.91
CA ASN A 438 -13.69 -7.70 14.09
C ASN A 438 -12.33 -8.10 14.69
N LEU A 439 -12.35 -8.68 15.89
CA LEU A 439 -11.17 -9.05 16.66
C LEU A 439 -10.34 -10.15 15.98
N ALA A 440 -10.98 -11.00 15.17
CA ALA A 440 -10.30 -12.06 14.42
C ALA A 440 -9.36 -11.53 13.33
N ASP A 441 -9.61 -10.32 12.81
CA ASP A 441 -8.74 -9.66 11.82
C ASP A 441 -7.42 -9.19 12.43
N TYR A 442 -7.41 -8.93 13.75
CA TYR A 442 -6.25 -8.44 14.48
C TYR A 442 -5.56 -9.53 15.31
N ILE A 443 -6.28 -10.58 15.73
CA ILE A 443 -5.75 -11.69 16.53
C ILE A 443 -6.18 -13.03 15.87
N PRO A 444 -5.43 -13.53 14.87
CA PRO A 444 -5.83 -14.71 14.10
C PRO A 444 -5.99 -16.01 14.92
N GLN A 445 -5.38 -16.12 16.09
CA GLN A 445 -5.44 -17.33 16.94
C GLN A 445 -6.82 -17.55 17.57
N ILE A 446 -7.60 -16.49 17.79
CA ILE A 446 -8.95 -16.58 18.36
C ILE A 446 -10.04 -16.65 17.27
N LYS A 447 -9.64 -16.69 16.01
CA LYS A 447 -10.54 -16.75 14.86
C LYS A 447 -11.55 -17.90 14.95
N SER A 448 -11.13 -19.06 15.45
CA SER A 448 -12.02 -20.23 15.61
C SER A 448 -13.03 -20.09 16.75
N LEU A 449 -12.85 -19.14 17.67
CA LEU A 449 -13.73 -18.95 18.82
C LEU A 449 -14.94 -18.08 18.50
N ASP A 450 -14.89 -17.28 17.42
CA ASP A 450 -15.95 -16.35 17.00
C ASP A 450 -16.55 -15.57 18.19
N LEU A 451 -15.69 -14.90 18.97
CA LEU A 451 -16.07 -14.28 20.24
C LEU A 451 -17.15 -13.19 20.10
N GLN A 452 -17.26 -12.57 18.93
CA GLN A 452 -18.27 -11.55 18.61
C GLN A 452 -19.48 -12.12 17.86
N GLY A 453 -19.47 -13.41 17.49
CA GLY A 453 -20.51 -14.05 16.69
C GLY A 453 -20.60 -13.56 15.24
N LEU A 454 -19.63 -12.77 14.77
CA LEU A 454 -19.65 -12.15 13.45
C LEU A 454 -19.43 -13.19 12.35
N THR A 455 -18.56 -14.18 12.58
CA THR A 455 -18.25 -15.20 11.57
C THR A 455 -19.48 -16.07 11.27
N LYS A 456 -20.20 -16.55 12.29
CA LYS A 456 -21.44 -17.31 12.08
C LYS A 456 -22.53 -16.51 11.38
N ARG A 457 -22.61 -15.20 11.63
CA ARG A 457 -23.57 -14.31 10.94
C ARG A 457 -23.18 -14.12 9.48
N LEU A 458 -21.90 -13.89 9.19
CA LEU A 458 -21.35 -13.82 7.83
C LEU A 458 -21.57 -15.11 7.04
N GLU A 459 -21.38 -16.28 7.66
CA GLU A 459 -21.63 -17.58 7.02
C GLU A 459 -23.10 -17.76 6.63
N ARG A 460 -24.04 -17.32 7.48
CA ARG A 460 -25.47 -17.34 7.15
C ARG A 460 -25.80 -16.43 5.97
N ILE A 461 -25.26 -15.22 5.96
CA ILE A 461 -25.48 -14.23 4.88
C ILE A 461 -24.86 -14.72 3.57
N ALA A 462 -23.61 -15.16 3.62
CA ALA A 462 -22.89 -15.69 2.47
C ALA A 462 -23.62 -16.89 1.86
N LYS A 463 -24.17 -17.79 2.69
CA LYS A 463 -24.96 -18.92 2.20
C LYS A 463 -26.21 -18.47 1.44
N VAL A 464 -26.93 -17.46 1.92
CA VAL A 464 -28.14 -16.96 1.23
C VAL A 464 -27.78 -16.37 -0.14
N PHE A 465 -26.70 -15.58 -0.24
CA PHE A 465 -26.24 -15.05 -1.52
C PHE A 465 -25.68 -16.14 -2.43
N ASP A 466 -24.96 -17.12 -1.89
CA ASP A 466 -24.40 -18.23 -2.64
C ASP A 466 -25.50 -19.10 -3.25
N ASP A 467 -26.50 -19.51 -2.46
CA ASP A 467 -27.64 -20.29 -2.95
C ASP A 467 -28.38 -19.56 -4.09
N LEU A 468 -28.58 -18.24 -3.95
CA LEU A 468 -29.21 -17.41 -4.98
C LEU A 468 -28.33 -17.33 -6.23
N LEU A 469 -27.09 -16.88 -6.11
CA LEU A 469 -26.21 -16.63 -7.26
C LEU A 469 -25.81 -17.92 -7.97
N GLU A 470 -25.69 -19.04 -7.25
CA GLU A 470 -25.42 -20.34 -7.84
C GLU A 470 -26.59 -20.83 -8.70
N LYS A 471 -27.84 -20.61 -8.26
CA LYS A 471 -29.03 -20.88 -9.08
C LYS A 471 -29.01 -20.06 -10.37
N ILE A 472 -28.66 -18.77 -10.28
CA ILE A 472 -28.55 -17.88 -11.44
C ILE A 472 -27.50 -18.40 -12.43
N VAL A 473 -26.29 -18.69 -11.96
CA VAL A 473 -25.20 -19.16 -12.83
C VAL A 473 -25.57 -20.51 -13.48
N GLU A 474 -26.20 -21.43 -12.74
CA GLU A 474 -26.60 -22.74 -13.25
C GLU A 474 -27.65 -22.65 -14.36
N GLU A 475 -28.62 -21.75 -14.24
CA GLU A 475 -29.61 -21.52 -15.28
C GLU A 475 -28.99 -21.01 -16.59
N HIS A 476 -28.04 -20.07 -16.52
CA HIS A 476 -27.34 -19.56 -17.71
C HIS A 476 -26.42 -20.61 -18.34
N VAL A 477 -25.90 -21.56 -17.56
CA VAL A 477 -25.14 -22.70 -18.09
C VAL A 477 -26.06 -23.70 -18.80
N ARG A 478 -27.25 -23.98 -18.27
CA ARG A 478 -28.19 -24.97 -18.83
C ARG A 478 -28.98 -24.46 -20.03
N PHE A 479 -29.39 -23.20 -20.02
CA PHE A 479 -30.27 -22.62 -21.02
C PHE A 479 -29.55 -21.53 -21.84
N ARG A 480 -28.43 -21.90 -22.48
CA ARG A 480 -27.73 -20.99 -23.41
C ARG A 480 -28.54 -20.79 -24.68
N ASP A 481 -29.12 -19.61 -24.82
CA ASP A 481 -29.79 -19.18 -26.05
C ASP A 481 -28.86 -18.27 -26.87
N GLU A 482 -28.31 -18.78 -27.96
CA GLU A 482 -27.43 -18.01 -28.86
C GLU A 482 -28.14 -16.87 -29.60
N SER A 483 -29.48 -16.89 -29.64
CA SER A 483 -30.28 -15.89 -30.33
C SER A 483 -30.60 -14.65 -29.47
N LYS A 484 -30.44 -14.76 -28.15
CA LYS A 484 -30.72 -13.67 -27.19
C LYS A 484 -29.51 -12.76 -27.01
N THR A 485 -29.77 -11.49 -26.71
CA THR A 485 -28.70 -10.55 -26.33
C THR A 485 -28.06 -11.01 -25.02
N LYS A 486 -26.79 -11.41 -25.08
CA LYS A 486 -26.02 -11.90 -23.93
C LYS A 486 -26.05 -10.89 -22.78
N ASP A 487 -26.43 -11.30 -21.59
CA ASP A 487 -26.34 -10.47 -20.38
C ASP A 487 -24.91 -10.44 -19.81
N PHE A 488 -24.71 -9.88 -18.62
CA PHE A 488 -23.39 -9.82 -18.00
C PHE A 488 -22.89 -11.20 -17.55
N VAL A 489 -23.78 -12.07 -17.05
CA VAL A 489 -23.44 -13.45 -16.67
C VAL A 489 -23.01 -14.24 -17.91
N ASP A 490 -23.74 -14.13 -19.02
CA ASP A 490 -23.40 -14.79 -20.29
C ASP A 490 -22.03 -14.38 -20.84
N VAL A 491 -21.70 -13.07 -20.77
CA VAL A 491 -20.40 -12.56 -21.21
C VAL A 491 -19.29 -13.13 -20.33
N MET A 492 -19.48 -13.15 -19.01
CA MET A 492 -18.49 -13.71 -18.08
C MET A 492 -18.34 -15.23 -18.25
N LEU A 493 -19.43 -15.97 -18.50
CA LEU A 493 -19.40 -17.39 -18.86
C LEU A 493 -18.64 -17.63 -20.18
N GLY A 494 -18.76 -16.73 -21.15
CA GLY A 494 -17.98 -16.79 -22.39
C GLY A 494 -16.46 -16.72 -22.15
N PHE A 495 -16.03 -15.90 -21.17
CA PHE A 495 -14.63 -15.85 -20.76
C PHE A 495 -14.18 -17.09 -19.97
N MET A 496 -15.10 -17.81 -19.31
CA MET A 496 -14.78 -19.11 -18.69
C MET A 496 -14.44 -20.17 -19.76
N ASP A 497 -15.11 -20.14 -20.91
CA ASP A 497 -14.93 -21.12 -21.98
C ASP A 497 -13.71 -20.79 -22.88
N SER A 498 -13.29 -19.53 -22.95
CA SER A 498 -12.13 -19.11 -23.73
C SER A 498 -10.81 -19.49 -23.02
N LYS A 499 -10.04 -20.41 -23.59
CA LYS A 499 -8.68 -20.76 -23.12
C LYS A 499 -7.61 -19.71 -23.44
N GLU A 500 -7.99 -18.59 -24.05
CA GLU A 500 -7.07 -17.56 -24.55
C GLU A 500 -6.65 -16.53 -23.49
N THR A 501 -7.38 -16.43 -22.37
CA THR A 501 -7.00 -15.52 -21.28
C THR A 501 -6.01 -16.18 -20.34
N GLU A 502 -4.97 -15.46 -19.96
CA GLU A 502 -3.95 -15.85 -18.95
C GLU A 502 -4.56 -16.09 -17.54
N TYR A 503 -5.88 -15.92 -17.42
CA TYR A 503 -6.68 -15.99 -16.20
C TYR A 503 -7.93 -16.85 -16.43
N GLN A 504 -8.22 -17.74 -15.49
CA GLN A 504 -9.36 -18.67 -15.53
C GLN A 504 -10.51 -18.06 -14.71
N VAL A 505 -11.50 -17.48 -15.41
CA VAL A 505 -12.76 -17.05 -14.78
C VAL A 505 -13.44 -18.30 -14.21
N THR A 506 -13.86 -18.26 -12.95
CA THR A 506 -14.59 -19.34 -12.27
C THR A 506 -16.00 -18.89 -11.92
N ARG A 507 -16.90 -19.84 -11.59
CA ARG A 507 -18.25 -19.52 -11.11
C ARG A 507 -18.20 -18.58 -9.90
N ASP A 508 -17.29 -18.81 -8.96
CA ASP A 508 -17.09 -17.94 -7.79
C ASP A 508 -16.68 -16.52 -8.16
N THR A 509 -15.83 -16.35 -9.19
CA THR A 509 -15.48 -15.02 -9.71
C THR A 509 -16.71 -14.32 -10.29
N ILE A 510 -17.56 -15.04 -11.04
CA ILE A 510 -18.81 -14.48 -11.58
C ILE A 510 -19.70 -13.97 -10.45
N LYS A 511 -19.94 -14.83 -9.44
CA LYS A 511 -20.75 -14.47 -8.27
C LYS A 511 -20.19 -13.25 -7.52
N ALA A 512 -18.87 -13.15 -7.40
CA ALA A 512 -18.19 -12.03 -6.75
C ALA A 512 -18.36 -10.69 -7.49
N VAL A 513 -18.29 -10.70 -8.83
CA VAL A 513 -18.44 -9.49 -9.65
C VAL A 513 -19.88 -8.98 -9.68
N ILE A 514 -20.87 -9.89 -9.61
CA ILE A 514 -22.30 -9.52 -9.54
C ILE A 514 -22.60 -8.73 -8.25
N LEU A 515 -22.03 -9.13 -7.11
CA LEU A 515 -22.25 -8.46 -5.82
C LEU A 515 -21.67 -7.03 -5.75
N ASP A 516 -20.66 -6.69 -6.56
CA ASP A 516 -20.09 -5.33 -6.60
C ASP A 516 -21.01 -4.32 -7.31
N GLN A 517 -22.11 -4.75 -7.95
CA GLN A 517 -23.07 -3.89 -8.64
C GLN A 517 -24.20 -3.47 -7.66
N VAL A 518 -23.98 -2.44 -6.83
CA VAL A 518 -24.98 -1.98 -5.85
C VAL A 518 -26.04 -1.05 -6.51
N PRO A 519 -27.34 -1.37 -6.45
CA PRO A 519 -28.40 -0.52 -7.00
C PRO A 519 -28.76 0.66 -6.06
N PRO A 520 -29.38 1.74 -6.60
CA PRO A 520 -30.07 2.75 -5.77
C PRO A 520 -31.13 2.10 -4.88
N PHE A 521 -31.53 2.78 -3.79
CA PHE A 521 -32.67 2.30 -3.01
C PHE A 521 -33.97 2.68 -3.73
N PRO A 522 -35.08 1.93 -3.53
CA PRO A 522 -36.33 2.15 -4.27
C PRO A 522 -36.78 3.62 -4.21
N SER A 523 -37.12 4.21 -5.36
CA SER A 523 -37.50 5.63 -5.47
C SER A 523 -38.70 5.98 -4.58
N GLU A 524 -39.62 5.04 -4.39
CA GLU A 524 -40.79 5.12 -3.49
C GLU A 524 -40.36 5.48 -2.09
N THR A 525 -39.27 4.87 -1.62
CA THR A 525 -38.77 5.10 -0.27
C THR A 525 -38.18 6.50 -0.16
N ALA A 526 -37.51 6.99 -1.21
CA ALA A 526 -37.03 8.37 -1.24
C ALA A 526 -38.18 9.38 -1.27
N VAL A 527 -39.20 9.15 -2.12
CA VAL A 527 -40.40 9.99 -2.19
C VAL A 527 -41.14 10.00 -0.87
N SER A 528 -41.36 8.83 -0.25
CA SER A 528 -42.03 8.73 1.04
C SER A 528 -41.32 9.55 2.12
N ILE A 529 -39.98 9.52 2.15
CA ILE A 529 -39.18 10.35 3.07
C ILE A 529 -39.39 11.84 2.77
N VAL A 530 -39.40 12.24 1.49
CA VAL A 530 -39.64 13.65 1.10
C VAL A 530 -41.04 14.10 1.51
N GLU A 531 -42.07 13.30 1.28
CA GLU A 531 -43.45 13.62 1.63
C GLU A 531 -43.66 13.67 3.15
N GLU A 532 -43.06 12.74 3.90
CA GLU A 532 -43.10 12.71 5.36
C GLU A 532 -42.40 13.94 5.96
N GLU A 533 -41.22 14.28 5.46
CA GLU A 533 -40.42 15.39 5.98
C GLU A 533 -40.98 16.76 5.58
N LEU A 534 -41.57 16.89 4.39
CA LEU A 534 -42.13 18.16 3.90
C LEU A 534 -43.64 18.30 4.16
N GLY A 535 -44.31 17.24 4.63
CA GLY A 535 -45.70 17.27 5.10
C GLY A 535 -46.76 17.35 4.01
N ALA A 536 -46.40 17.15 2.74
CA ALA A 536 -47.31 17.13 1.60
C ALA A 536 -46.80 16.22 0.47
N PRO A 537 -47.67 15.74 -0.44
CA PRO A 537 -47.26 14.97 -1.60
C PRO A 537 -46.26 15.74 -2.48
N VAL A 538 -45.29 15.04 -3.08
CA VAL A 538 -44.26 15.69 -3.92
C VAL A 538 -44.85 16.47 -5.09
N ASP A 539 -45.99 16.01 -5.63
CA ASP A 539 -46.71 16.65 -6.73
C ASP A 539 -47.42 17.96 -6.34
N ASP A 540 -47.72 18.15 -5.05
CA ASP A 540 -48.28 19.40 -4.52
C ASP A 540 -47.19 20.41 -4.16
N ILE A 541 -45.97 19.92 -3.88
CA ILE A 541 -44.80 20.69 -3.48
C ILE A 541 -44.02 21.20 -4.70
N PHE A 542 -43.79 20.32 -5.67
CA PHE A 542 -42.94 20.57 -6.83
C PHE A 542 -43.77 20.60 -8.11
N ASP A 543 -43.49 21.56 -9.01
CA ASP A 543 -44.11 21.64 -10.34
C ASP A 543 -43.79 20.39 -11.20
N ARG A 544 -42.67 19.73 -10.91
CA ARG A 544 -42.22 18.46 -11.51
C ARG A 544 -41.24 17.80 -10.54
N PHE A 545 -41.40 16.53 -10.21
CA PHE A 545 -40.39 15.74 -9.51
C PHE A 545 -39.90 14.58 -10.39
N ASP A 546 -38.59 14.47 -10.60
CA ASP A 546 -37.99 13.38 -11.35
C ASP A 546 -37.76 12.19 -10.39
N TYR A 547 -38.64 11.19 -10.49
CA TYR A 547 -38.62 10.00 -9.63
C TYR A 547 -37.38 9.12 -9.83
N GLU A 548 -36.69 9.22 -10.97
CA GLU A 548 -35.39 8.57 -11.16
C GLU A 548 -34.27 9.43 -10.54
N PRO A 549 -33.41 8.85 -9.68
CA PRO A 549 -32.29 9.59 -9.13
C PRO A 549 -31.24 9.86 -10.21
N ILE A 550 -30.74 11.10 -10.25
CA ILE A 550 -29.63 11.50 -11.13
C ILE A 550 -28.27 11.00 -10.62
N ALA A 551 -28.18 10.66 -9.33
CA ALA A 551 -26.99 10.09 -8.70
C ALA A 551 -27.37 9.35 -7.40
N ALA A 552 -26.58 8.34 -7.05
CA ALA A 552 -26.61 7.68 -5.74
C ALA A 552 -25.24 7.79 -5.07
N ALA A 553 -25.20 8.09 -3.78
CA ALA A 553 -24.00 8.29 -2.99
C ALA A 553 -24.00 7.38 -1.74
N SER A 554 -22.98 7.53 -0.87
CA SER A 554 -22.81 6.75 0.35
C SER A 554 -23.99 6.93 1.32
N LEU A 555 -24.43 8.17 1.57
CA LEU A 555 -25.44 8.50 2.59
C LEU A 555 -26.87 8.65 2.05
N GLY A 556 -27.05 8.69 0.72
CA GLY A 556 -28.34 9.04 0.11
C GLY A 556 -28.36 8.92 -1.41
N GLN A 557 -29.44 9.41 -2.02
CA GLN A 557 -29.56 9.56 -3.47
C GLN A 557 -30.13 10.94 -3.83
N VAL A 558 -29.92 11.38 -5.07
CA VAL A 558 -30.21 12.75 -5.51
C VAL A 558 -31.25 12.70 -6.64
N HIS A 559 -32.34 13.41 -6.44
CA HIS A 559 -33.42 13.58 -7.41
C HIS A 559 -33.38 14.99 -8.00
N ARG A 560 -33.90 15.15 -9.20
CA ARG A 560 -34.08 16.46 -9.84
C ARG A 560 -35.56 16.84 -9.74
N ALA A 561 -35.87 18.12 -9.59
CA ALA A 561 -37.24 18.60 -9.60
C ALA A 561 -37.32 20.03 -10.11
N LYS A 562 -38.54 20.55 -10.17
CA LYS A 562 -38.85 21.94 -10.49
C LYS A 562 -39.73 22.51 -9.40
N LEU A 563 -39.33 23.65 -8.83
CA LEU A 563 -39.98 24.31 -7.71
C LEU A 563 -40.27 25.76 -8.09
N LYS A 564 -41.56 26.14 -8.13
CA LYS A 564 -42.00 27.52 -8.46
C LYS A 564 -41.31 28.08 -9.72
N GLY A 565 -41.14 27.25 -10.75
CA GLY A 565 -40.48 27.58 -12.01
C GLY A 565 -38.96 27.33 -12.06
N GLN A 566 -38.29 27.10 -10.93
CA GLN A 566 -36.84 26.92 -10.82
C GLN A 566 -36.44 25.45 -10.81
N GLU A 567 -35.33 25.10 -11.47
CA GLU A 567 -34.80 23.72 -11.43
C GLU A 567 -34.00 23.50 -10.13
N VAL A 568 -34.31 22.44 -9.41
CA VAL A 568 -33.72 22.09 -8.12
C VAL A 568 -33.27 20.63 -8.08
N VAL A 569 -32.43 20.30 -7.11
CA VAL A 569 -32.08 18.93 -6.73
C VAL A 569 -32.46 18.68 -5.28
N ILE A 570 -32.96 17.48 -5.03
CA ILE A 570 -33.36 16.99 -3.71
C ILE A 570 -32.44 15.83 -3.36
N LYS A 571 -31.56 16.02 -2.39
CA LYS A 571 -30.79 14.91 -1.80
C LYS A 571 -31.65 14.30 -0.70
N VAL A 572 -31.86 12.98 -0.77
CA VAL A 572 -32.65 12.22 0.19
C VAL A 572 -31.75 11.24 0.90
N GLN A 573 -31.78 11.24 2.23
CA GLN A 573 -31.00 10.33 3.06
C GLN A 573 -31.48 8.89 2.90
N ARG A 574 -30.58 7.92 3.08
CA ARG A 574 -30.96 6.50 3.12
C ARG A 574 -31.88 6.22 4.32
N PRO A 575 -32.95 5.43 4.13
CA PRO A 575 -33.90 5.11 5.20
C PRO A 575 -33.21 4.37 6.36
N GLY A 576 -33.59 4.73 7.59
CA GLY A 576 -33.15 4.07 8.82
C GLY A 576 -31.71 4.37 9.24
N LEU A 577 -31.05 5.37 8.63
CA LEU A 577 -29.67 5.73 8.95
C LEU A 577 -29.54 6.24 10.40
N LYS A 578 -30.46 7.09 10.84
CA LYS A 578 -30.48 7.64 12.21
C LYS A 578 -30.72 6.57 13.27
N ASP A 579 -31.67 5.67 13.07
CA ASP A 579 -31.94 4.57 14.03
C ASP A 579 -30.73 3.64 14.19
N LEU A 580 -30.00 3.40 13.10
CA LEU A 580 -28.74 2.66 13.09
C LEU A 580 -27.68 3.36 13.95
N PHE A 581 -27.51 4.67 13.76
CA PHE A 581 -26.57 5.47 14.53
C PHE A 581 -26.97 5.55 16.00
N ASP A 582 -28.26 5.67 16.30
CA ASP A 582 -28.78 5.73 17.67
C ASP A 582 -28.51 4.42 18.44
N ILE A 583 -28.67 3.26 17.79
CA ILE A 583 -28.37 1.95 18.39
C ILE A 583 -26.86 1.80 18.67
N ASP A 584 -26.03 2.12 17.68
CA ASP A 584 -24.57 1.96 17.77
C ASP A 584 -23.96 2.96 18.77
N LEU A 585 -24.39 4.22 18.74
CA LEU A 585 -23.92 5.26 19.65
C LEU A 585 -24.40 5.00 21.09
N LYS A 586 -25.62 4.50 21.31
CA LYS A 586 -26.09 4.10 22.64
C LYS A 586 -25.22 2.98 23.24
N ASN A 587 -24.85 1.98 22.45
CA ASN A 587 -23.94 0.92 22.88
C ASN A 587 -22.52 1.46 23.18
N LEU A 588 -22.03 2.38 22.35
CA LEU A 588 -20.74 3.05 22.56
C LEU A 588 -20.74 3.94 23.82
N ARG A 589 -21.85 4.58 24.16
CA ARG A 589 -22.00 5.36 25.40
C ARG A 589 -21.85 4.49 26.64
N VAL A 590 -22.48 3.31 26.66
CA VAL A 590 -22.36 2.34 27.77
C VAL A 590 -20.92 1.89 27.94
N ILE A 591 -20.19 1.66 26.83
CA ILE A 591 -18.76 1.33 26.86
C ILE A 591 -17.95 2.52 27.38
N ALA A 592 -18.24 3.75 26.95
CA ALA A 592 -17.56 4.96 27.43
C ALA A 592 -17.75 5.19 28.93
N GLU A 593 -18.96 4.98 29.47
CA GLU A 593 -19.26 5.05 30.91
C GLU A 593 -18.53 3.95 31.69
N TYR A 594 -18.38 2.76 31.12
CA TYR A 594 -17.64 1.66 31.74
C TYR A 594 -16.12 1.92 31.75
N LEU A 595 -15.56 2.42 30.64
CA LEU A 595 -14.17 2.83 30.54
C LEU A 595 -13.85 4.00 31.49
N GLN A 596 -14.77 4.96 31.66
CA GLN A 596 -14.63 6.05 32.62
C GLN A 596 -14.47 5.59 34.07
N LYS A 597 -15.12 4.47 34.45
CA LYS A 597 -15.02 3.87 35.78
C LYS A 597 -13.72 3.10 36.00
N LEU A 598 -13.15 2.55 34.92
CA LEU A 598 -11.93 1.75 34.97
C LEU A 598 -10.65 2.57 34.75
N ASP A 599 -10.76 3.83 34.33
CA ASP A 599 -9.62 4.69 34.02
C ASP A 599 -8.87 5.13 35.30
N PRO A 600 -7.62 4.66 35.52
CA PRO A 600 -6.81 5.13 36.62
C PRO A 600 -6.32 6.56 36.33
N LYS A 601 -6.89 7.55 37.01
CA LYS A 601 -6.60 9.00 36.86
C LYS A 601 -5.17 9.44 37.25
N SER A 602 -4.19 8.54 37.24
CA SER A 602 -2.86 8.71 37.85
C SER A 602 -1.77 9.23 36.90
N ASP A 603 -2.01 9.40 35.60
CA ASP A 603 -1.00 9.81 34.62
C ASP A 603 -1.06 11.30 34.20
N GLY A 604 -1.85 12.10 34.91
CA GLY A 604 -1.92 13.56 34.73
C GLY A 604 -2.79 14.02 33.56
N ALA A 605 -3.35 13.13 32.74
CA ALA A 605 -4.35 13.48 31.74
C ALA A 605 -5.76 13.38 32.34
N LYS A 606 -6.47 14.50 32.46
CA LYS A 606 -7.92 14.48 32.74
C LYS A 606 -8.64 13.95 31.49
N ARG A 607 -8.79 12.63 31.38
CA ARG A 607 -9.58 11.97 30.34
C ARG A 607 -11.03 11.87 30.78
N ASP A 608 -11.91 12.35 29.93
CA ASP A 608 -13.36 12.26 30.11
C ASP A 608 -13.93 11.46 28.93
N TRP A 609 -14.02 10.15 29.09
CA TRP A 609 -14.48 9.23 28.05
C TRP A 609 -15.92 9.52 27.61
N VAL A 610 -16.73 10.06 28.52
CA VAL A 610 -18.12 10.47 28.23
C VAL A 610 -18.11 11.72 27.36
N ALA A 611 -17.33 12.75 27.71
CA ALA A 611 -17.20 13.96 26.87
C ALA A 611 -16.61 13.66 25.48
N ILE A 612 -15.67 12.72 25.38
CA ILE A 612 -15.09 12.32 24.09
C ILE A 612 -16.12 11.54 23.25
N TYR A 613 -16.92 10.67 23.86
CA TYR A 613 -18.05 10.03 23.19
C TYR A 613 -19.03 11.10 22.69
N ASP A 614 -19.41 12.05 23.54
CA ASP A 614 -20.37 13.10 23.21
C ASP A 614 -19.90 13.91 22.00
N GLU A 615 -18.60 14.21 21.89
CA GLU A 615 -18.05 14.95 20.74
C GLU A 615 -17.97 14.11 19.44
N CYS A 616 -17.68 12.80 19.52
CA CYS A 616 -17.70 11.93 18.33
C CYS A 616 -19.12 11.64 17.85
N ALA A 617 -20.04 11.38 18.79
CA ALA A 617 -21.46 11.26 18.50
C ALA A 617 -21.97 12.56 17.86
N TYR A 618 -21.59 13.71 18.40
CA TYR A 618 -21.95 15.01 17.84
C TYR A 618 -21.55 15.14 16.37
N VAL A 619 -20.28 14.89 16.01
CA VAL A 619 -19.80 14.98 14.61
C VAL A 619 -20.53 14.01 13.68
N LEU A 620 -20.74 12.76 14.10
CA LEU A 620 -21.48 11.77 13.31
C LEU A 620 -22.95 12.17 13.10
N TYR A 621 -23.60 12.75 14.12
CA TYR A 621 -24.92 13.37 13.99
C TYR A 621 -24.90 14.65 13.15
N GLN A 622 -23.74 15.29 12.93
CA GLN A 622 -23.63 16.37 11.96
C GLN A 622 -23.62 15.86 10.53
N GLU A 623 -22.94 14.74 10.26
CA GLU A 623 -22.85 14.16 8.90
C GLU A 623 -24.19 13.61 8.38
N ILE A 624 -25.11 13.25 9.27
CA ILE A 624 -26.44 12.73 8.90
C ILE A 624 -27.56 13.78 9.00
N ASP A 625 -27.21 15.05 9.21
CA ASP A 625 -28.17 16.16 9.35
C ASP A 625 -27.96 17.17 8.22
N TYR A 626 -28.78 17.05 7.18
CA TYR A 626 -28.68 17.89 5.99
C TYR A 626 -28.96 19.38 6.23
N THR A 627 -29.56 19.77 7.36
CA THR A 627 -29.69 21.20 7.71
C THR A 627 -28.34 21.84 7.97
N LYS A 628 -27.35 21.07 8.44
CA LYS A 628 -25.98 21.56 8.65
C LYS A 628 -25.24 21.69 7.32
N GLU A 629 -25.40 20.74 6.42
CA GLU A 629 -24.86 20.83 5.06
C GLU A 629 -25.42 22.07 4.34
N ALA A 630 -26.72 22.33 4.46
CA ALA A 630 -27.36 23.56 3.96
C ALA A 630 -26.74 24.84 4.54
N ALA A 631 -26.61 24.93 5.86
CA ALA A 631 -26.02 26.11 6.52
C ALA A 631 -24.56 26.32 6.09
N ASN A 632 -23.81 25.23 5.95
CA ASN A 632 -22.44 25.25 5.47
C ASN A 632 -22.35 25.78 4.03
N ALA A 633 -23.25 25.34 3.15
CA ALA A 633 -23.32 25.81 1.77
C ALA A 633 -23.60 27.31 1.69
N GLU A 634 -24.55 27.83 2.47
CA GLU A 634 -24.85 29.27 2.51
C GLU A 634 -23.69 30.11 3.06
N LEU A 635 -23.05 29.65 4.14
CA LEU A 635 -21.88 30.32 4.69
C LEU A 635 -20.75 30.37 3.65
N PHE A 636 -20.52 29.27 2.93
CA PHE A 636 -19.55 29.24 1.85
C PHE A 636 -19.94 30.18 0.72
N ALA A 637 -21.20 30.17 0.28
CA ALA A 637 -21.69 31.07 -0.76
C ALA A 637 -21.48 32.55 -0.39
N ASN A 638 -21.78 32.92 0.86
CA ASN A 638 -21.60 34.28 1.35
C ASN A 638 -20.12 34.70 1.41
N ASN A 639 -19.21 33.78 1.77
CA ASN A 639 -17.77 34.03 1.74
C ASN A 639 -17.28 34.35 0.31
N PHE A 640 -17.83 33.67 -0.69
CA PHE A 640 -17.44 33.80 -2.09
C PHE A 640 -18.29 34.80 -2.91
N LYS A 641 -19.15 35.60 -2.28
CA LYS A 641 -20.11 36.49 -2.98
C LYS A 641 -19.46 37.50 -3.94
N GLU A 642 -18.22 37.92 -3.66
CA GLU A 642 -17.47 38.88 -4.47
C GLU A 642 -16.62 38.19 -5.57
N MET A 643 -16.60 36.85 -5.61
CA MET A 643 -15.81 36.05 -6.55
C MET A 643 -16.72 35.42 -7.59
N ASP A 644 -16.84 36.08 -8.74
CA ASP A 644 -17.70 35.70 -9.86
C ASP A 644 -17.33 34.36 -10.54
N TYR A 645 -16.19 33.78 -10.17
CA TYR A 645 -15.69 32.48 -10.64
C TYR A 645 -16.02 31.31 -9.70
N VAL A 646 -16.73 31.53 -8.59
CA VAL A 646 -17.22 30.47 -7.69
C VAL A 646 -18.75 30.45 -7.69
N LYS A 647 -19.32 29.27 -7.82
CA LYS A 647 -20.77 29.03 -7.77
C LYS A 647 -21.11 27.98 -6.73
N VAL A 648 -22.01 28.36 -5.83
CA VAL A 648 -22.67 27.45 -4.90
C VAL A 648 -24.15 27.39 -5.25
N PRO A 649 -24.76 26.19 -5.28
CA PRO A 649 -26.22 26.04 -5.36
C PRO A 649 -26.93 26.82 -4.26
N THR A 650 -27.94 27.60 -4.63
CA THR A 650 -28.81 28.28 -3.66
C THR A 650 -29.61 27.24 -2.86
N ILE A 651 -29.65 27.36 -1.54
CA ILE A 651 -30.42 26.45 -0.68
C ILE A 651 -31.88 26.93 -0.57
N TYR A 652 -32.81 25.98 -0.60
CA TYR A 652 -34.23 26.24 -0.37
C TYR A 652 -34.64 25.72 1.01
N TRP A 653 -34.50 26.56 2.03
CA TRP A 653 -34.75 26.20 3.43
C TRP A 653 -36.18 25.75 3.73
N GLU A 654 -37.17 26.32 3.04
CA GLU A 654 -38.58 25.90 3.18
C GLU A 654 -38.79 24.42 2.80
N TYR A 655 -37.86 23.84 2.04
CA TYR A 655 -37.91 22.46 1.54
C TYR A 655 -36.69 21.65 1.98
N THR A 656 -36.04 22.06 3.06
CA THR A 656 -34.85 21.40 3.62
C THR A 656 -35.09 21.00 5.07
N THR A 657 -34.78 19.75 5.38
CA THR A 657 -34.94 19.12 6.69
C THR A 657 -33.68 18.32 7.02
N PRO A 658 -33.58 17.67 8.20
CA PRO A 658 -32.43 16.82 8.51
C PRO A 658 -32.22 15.64 7.54
N GLN A 659 -33.29 15.13 6.91
CA GLN A 659 -33.23 13.98 6.00
C GLN A 659 -33.34 14.36 4.51
N VAL A 660 -33.72 15.62 4.20
CA VAL A 660 -33.93 16.11 2.84
C VAL A 660 -33.20 17.44 2.63
N LEU A 661 -32.32 17.52 1.62
CA LEU A 661 -31.66 18.77 1.23
C LEU A 661 -32.14 19.22 -0.14
N THR A 662 -32.80 20.38 -0.21
CA THR A 662 -33.24 20.98 -1.48
C THR A 662 -32.36 22.17 -1.85
N MET A 663 -31.75 22.11 -3.03
CA MET A 663 -30.85 23.16 -3.53
C MET A 663 -30.99 23.36 -5.04
N GLU A 664 -30.52 24.50 -5.54
CA GLU A 664 -30.52 24.86 -6.97
C GLU A 664 -29.83 23.80 -7.83
N TYR A 665 -30.44 23.42 -8.94
CA TYR A 665 -29.78 22.59 -9.92
C TYR A 665 -28.83 23.44 -10.78
N VAL A 666 -27.53 23.30 -10.54
CA VAL A 666 -26.49 23.97 -11.33
C VAL A 666 -25.84 22.94 -12.26
N PRO A 667 -26.05 23.00 -13.59
CA PRO A 667 -25.40 22.08 -14.52
C PRO A 667 -23.90 22.40 -14.64
N GLY A 668 -23.06 21.37 -14.77
CA GLY A 668 -21.62 21.56 -14.93
C GLY A 668 -20.90 20.28 -15.35
N ILE A 669 -19.73 20.45 -15.98
CA ILE A 669 -18.83 19.36 -16.36
C ILE A 669 -17.88 19.09 -15.18
N LYS A 670 -17.85 17.86 -14.66
CA LYS A 670 -16.95 17.49 -13.55
C LYS A 670 -15.49 17.85 -13.89
N ILE A 671 -14.76 18.43 -12.93
CA ILE A 671 -13.43 19.02 -13.16
C ILE A 671 -12.38 18.02 -13.69
N ASN A 672 -12.59 16.71 -13.48
CA ASN A 672 -11.72 15.64 -13.98
C ASN A 672 -12.03 15.18 -15.42
N LYS A 673 -13.10 15.67 -16.06
CA LYS A 673 -13.46 15.34 -17.45
C LYS A 673 -12.74 16.26 -18.44
N ILE A 674 -11.41 16.14 -18.49
CA ILE A 674 -10.52 17.04 -19.24
C ILE A 674 -10.97 17.25 -20.71
N GLN A 675 -11.31 16.17 -21.43
CA GLN A 675 -11.73 16.26 -22.83
C GLN A 675 -13.02 17.06 -23.03
N ALA A 676 -13.96 16.95 -22.08
CA ALA A 676 -15.22 17.69 -22.15
C ALA A 676 -15.00 19.17 -21.80
N LEU A 677 -14.04 19.49 -20.92
CA LEU A 677 -13.62 20.87 -20.65
C LEU A 677 -12.90 21.50 -21.85
N ASP A 678 -12.04 20.73 -22.54
CA ASP A 678 -11.40 21.19 -23.77
C ASP A 678 -12.45 21.50 -24.87
N GLN A 679 -13.52 20.70 -24.96
CA GLN A 679 -14.64 20.96 -25.86
C GLN A 679 -15.52 22.15 -25.44
N LEU A 680 -15.64 22.39 -24.13
CA LEU A 680 -16.32 23.57 -23.58
C LEU A 680 -15.55 24.87 -23.86
N GLY A 681 -14.27 24.78 -24.23
CA GLY A 681 -13.44 25.94 -24.60
C GLY A 681 -12.95 26.79 -23.42
N VAL A 682 -13.01 26.25 -22.19
CA VAL A 682 -12.56 26.93 -20.97
C VAL A 682 -11.04 26.84 -20.79
N ASP A 683 -10.40 27.91 -20.33
CA ASP A 683 -8.95 27.93 -20.08
C ASP A 683 -8.61 27.14 -18.81
N ARG A 684 -8.06 25.93 -18.98
CA ARG A 684 -7.65 25.06 -17.89
C ARG A 684 -6.57 25.65 -16.98
N LYS A 685 -5.69 26.54 -17.48
CA LYS A 685 -4.70 27.21 -16.63
C LYS A 685 -5.38 28.21 -15.71
N ARG A 686 -6.34 28.97 -16.24
CA ARG A 686 -7.17 29.89 -15.47
C ARG A 686 -8.01 29.16 -14.42
N LEU A 687 -8.63 28.03 -14.77
CA LEU A 687 -9.37 27.18 -13.82
C LEU A 687 -8.47 26.62 -12.72
N GLY A 688 -7.26 26.16 -13.05
CA GLY A 688 -6.28 25.71 -12.06
C GLY A 688 -5.89 26.82 -11.08
N ARG A 689 -5.72 28.05 -11.58
CA ARG A 689 -5.47 29.22 -10.73
C ARG A 689 -6.67 29.50 -9.80
N TYR A 690 -7.89 29.54 -10.34
CA TYR A 690 -9.11 29.75 -9.55
C TYR A 690 -9.33 28.69 -8.48
N ALA A 691 -8.98 27.43 -8.76
CA ALA A 691 -9.07 26.37 -7.76
C ALA A 691 -8.12 26.67 -6.60
N VAL A 692 -6.86 27.01 -6.88
CA VAL A 692 -5.89 27.36 -5.83
C VAL A 692 -6.29 28.62 -5.07
N GLU A 693 -6.66 29.69 -5.78
CA GLU A 693 -7.11 30.96 -5.18
C GLU A 693 -8.30 30.74 -4.26
N SER A 694 -9.32 29.98 -4.69
CA SER A 694 -10.49 29.69 -3.84
C SER A 694 -10.13 28.91 -2.58
N TYR A 695 -9.16 27.98 -2.61
CA TYR A 695 -8.72 27.28 -1.39
C TYR A 695 -7.90 28.16 -0.45
N LEU A 696 -7.06 29.04 -0.99
CA LEU A 696 -6.32 30.00 -0.17
C LEU A 696 -7.26 30.98 0.52
N GLU A 697 -8.27 31.49 -0.19
CA GLU A 697 -9.29 32.38 0.35
C GLU A 697 -10.11 31.71 1.47
N GLN A 698 -10.52 30.45 1.29
CA GLN A 698 -11.18 29.65 2.32
C GLN A 698 -10.38 29.60 3.63
N ILE A 699 -9.09 29.30 3.54
CA ILE A 699 -8.22 29.05 4.69
C ILE A 699 -7.76 30.36 5.33
N LEU A 700 -7.23 31.28 4.53
CA LEU A 700 -6.51 32.46 4.98
C LEU A 700 -7.42 33.67 5.21
N SER A 701 -8.45 33.86 4.39
CA SER A 701 -9.35 35.01 4.52
C SER A 701 -10.54 34.67 5.40
N HIS A 702 -11.26 33.59 5.06
CA HIS A 702 -12.51 33.25 5.72
C HIS A 702 -12.32 32.38 6.96
N GLY A 703 -11.31 31.52 6.99
CA GLY A 703 -11.14 30.51 8.05
C GLY A 703 -12.26 29.47 8.04
N PHE A 704 -12.91 29.26 6.89
CA PHE A 704 -13.95 28.26 6.67
C PHE A 704 -13.68 27.58 5.33
N PHE A 705 -13.39 26.28 5.36
CA PHE A 705 -12.83 25.57 4.23
C PHE A 705 -13.48 24.22 3.98
N HIS A 706 -13.46 23.81 2.72
CA HIS A 706 -13.98 22.54 2.27
C HIS A 706 -12.99 21.42 2.56
N ALA A 707 -13.35 20.47 3.42
CA ALA A 707 -12.43 19.44 3.92
C ALA A 707 -12.33 18.19 3.01
N ASP A 708 -13.29 17.98 2.10
CA ASP A 708 -13.23 16.88 1.11
C ASP A 708 -13.28 17.37 -0.36
N PRO A 709 -12.18 17.95 -0.89
CA PRO A 709 -12.13 18.57 -2.21
C PRO A 709 -12.04 17.55 -3.36
N HIS A 710 -12.77 16.43 -3.26
CA HIS A 710 -12.72 15.36 -4.24
C HIS A 710 -13.23 15.86 -5.62
N PRO A 711 -12.61 15.48 -6.75
CA PRO A 711 -13.04 15.91 -8.09
C PRO A 711 -14.49 15.55 -8.47
N GLY A 712 -15.14 14.70 -7.68
CA GLY A 712 -16.58 14.41 -7.78
C GLY A 712 -17.48 15.53 -7.27
N ASN A 713 -16.99 16.40 -6.38
CA ASN A 713 -17.77 17.45 -5.72
C ASN A 713 -17.58 18.83 -6.37
N ILE A 714 -16.69 18.92 -7.37
CA ILE A 714 -16.38 20.14 -8.13
C ILE A 714 -16.70 19.94 -9.62
N ALA A 715 -17.46 20.87 -10.20
CA ALA A 715 -17.67 20.96 -11.64
C ALA A 715 -17.35 22.34 -12.18
N VAL A 716 -17.43 22.48 -13.50
CA VAL A 716 -17.12 23.68 -14.25
C VAL A 716 -18.23 23.96 -15.27
N ASP A 717 -18.68 25.21 -15.34
CA ASP A 717 -19.55 25.71 -16.42
C ASP A 717 -18.79 26.70 -17.33
N ASP A 718 -19.43 27.19 -18.39
CA ASP A 718 -18.86 28.13 -19.36
C ASP A 718 -19.12 29.61 -19.00
N VAL A 719 -19.84 29.88 -17.90
CA VAL A 719 -20.16 31.24 -17.47
C VAL A 719 -18.88 31.96 -17.05
N ASN A 720 -18.78 33.26 -17.34
CA ASN A 720 -17.60 34.10 -17.02
C ASN A 720 -16.25 33.55 -17.52
N GLY A 721 -16.26 32.65 -18.52
CA GLY A 721 -15.07 31.99 -19.06
C GLY A 721 -14.56 30.81 -18.22
N GLY A 722 -15.40 30.26 -17.32
CA GLY A 722 -15.12 29.08 -16.51
C GLY A 722 -15.29 29.33 -15.01
N ARG A 723 -16.44 28.98 -14.41
CA ARG A 723 -16.63 29.02 -12.94
C ARG A 723 -16.47 27.65 -12.30
N LEU A 724 -16.03 27.62 -11.05
CA LEU A 724 -15.99 26.44 -10.20
C LEU A 724 -17.31 26.29 -9.44
N ILE A 725 -17.99 25.16 -9.64
CA ILE A 725 -19.24 24.82 -8.98
C ILE A 725 -18.97 23.79 -7.89
N PHE A 726 -19.36 24.08 -6.65
CA PHE A 726 -19.24 23.17 -5.50
C PHE A 726 -20.63 22.60 -5.14
N TYR A 727 -20.74 21.27 -4.98
CA TYR A 727 -22.04 20.59 -4.80
C TYR A 727 -22.25 19.90 -3.44
N ASP A 728 -21.20 19.78 -2.63
CA ASP A 728 -21.22 19.01 -1.39
C ASP A 728 -20.58 19.88 -0.31
N PHE A 729 -21.24 19.98 0.84
CA PHE A 729 -20.76 20.75 1.98
C PHE A 729 -20.94 19.96 3.29
N GLY A 730 -21.04 18.62 3.18
CA GLY A 730 -21.18 17.73 4.33
C GLY A 730 -19.93 17.72 5.20
N MET A 731 -18.75 17.98 4.61
CA MET A 731 -17.46 18.06 5.30
C MET A 731 -16.82 19.45 5.17
N MET A 732 -17.11 20.32 6.13
CA MET A 732 -16.49 21.65 6.26
C MET A 732 -15.68 21.77 7.55
N GLY A 733 -14.55 22.47 7.47
CA GLY A 733 -13.72 22.82 8.61
C GLY A 733 -13.77 24.32 8.91
N SER A 734 -13.57 24.68 10.18
CA SER A 734 -13.38 26.07 10.60
C SER A 734 -12.03 26.25 11.32
N ILE A 735 -11.42 27.40 11.13
CA ILE A 735 -10.16 27.82 11.72
C ILE A 735 -10.45 29.07 12.55
N SER A 736 -10.08 29.05 13.83
CA SER A 736 -10.26 30.19 14.71
C SER A 736 -9.39 31.37 14.27
N SER A 737 -9.83 32.60 14.57
CA SER A 737 -9.15 33.84 14.14
C SER A 737 -7.68 33.88 14.53
N ASN A 738 -7.33 33.44 15.76
CA ASN A 738 -5.95 33.38 16.22
C ASN A 738 -5.07 32.41 15.41
N ILE A 739 -5.64 31.28 14.95
CA ILE A 739 -4.90 30.32 14.11
C ILE A 739 -4.76 30.89 12.70
N ARG A 740 -5.81 31.53 12.17
CA ARG A 740 -5.81 32.13 10.83
C ARG A 740 -4.83 33.29 10.71
N GLU A 741 -4.85 34.22 11.67
CA GLU A 741 -3.89 35.33 11.74
C GLU A 741 -2.46 34.80 11.90
N GLY A 742 -2.25 33.82 12.77
CA GLY A 742 -0.95 33.17 12.89
C GLY A 742 -0.49 32.45 11.62
N LEU A 743 -1.39 31.85 10.84
CA LEU A 743 -1.04 31.27 9.53
C LEU A 743 -0.58 32.36 8.55
N LEU A 744 -1.29 33.49 8.48
CA LEU A 744 -0.93 34.63 7.64
C LEU A 744 0.43 35.23 8.04
N GLU A 745 0.65 35.48 9.32
CA GLU A 745 1.91 35.99 9.85
C GLU A 745 3.06 35.01 9.59
N ALA A 746 2.81 33.70 9.67
CA ALA A 746 3.80 32.69 9.30
C ALA A 746 4.13 32.75 7.80
N PHE A 747 3.14 32.93 6.92
CA PHE A 747 3.37 33.11 5.48
C PHE A 747 4.20 34.36 5.18
N TYR A 748 3.88 35.50 5.80
CA TYR A 748 4.65 36.74 5.64
C TYR A 748 6.06 36.60 6.21
N GLY A 749 6.21 35.99 7.38
CA GLY A 749 7.53 35.70 7.96
C GLY A 749 8.37 34.80 7.05
N VAL A 750 7.75 33.83 6.37
CA VAL A 750 8.45 32.99 5.37
C VAL A 750 8.86 33.81 4.16
N TYR A 751 7.97 34.64 3.63
CA TYR A 751 8.23 35.49 2.46
C TYR A 751 9.33 36.52 2.73
N GLU A 752 9.31 37.16 3.89
CA GLU A 752 10.31 38.14 4.31
C GLU A 752 11.62 37.50 4.81
N LYS A 753 11.66 36.16 4.88
CA LYS A 753 12.77 35.38 5.46
C LYS A 753 13.09 35.79 6.91
N ASP A 754 12.07 36.17 7.67
CA ASP A 754 12.15 36.57 9.08
C ASP A 754 11.79 35.39 10.01
N PRO A 755 12.77 34.75 10.67
CA PRO A 755 12.50 33.62 11.55
C PRO A 755 11.75 34.02 12.82
N ASP A 756 11.89 35.27 13.30
CA ASP A 756 11.27 35.71 14.53
C ASP A 756 9.76 35.85 14.35
N LYS A 757 9.34 36.45 13.22
CA LYS A 757 7.93 36.49 12.81
C LYS A 757 7.31 35.09 12.69
N VAL A 758 8.03 34.14 12.08
CA VAL A 758 7.55 32.75 11.98
C VAL A 758 7.40 32.10 13.36
N LEU A 759 8.31 32.35 14.30
CA LEU A 759 8.23 31.82 15.66
C LEU A 759 7.05 32.42 16.43
N GLU A 760 6.88 33.74 16.38
CA GLU A 760 5.77 34.45 17.04
C GLU A 760 4.42 33.97 16.52
N ALA A 761 4.30 33.82 15.19
CA ALA A 761 3.14 33.25 14.54
C ALA A 761 2.83 31.82 15.03
N MET A 762 3.84 30.96 15.16
CA MET A 762 3.68 29.59 15.68
C MET A 762 3.26 29.55 17.15
N VAL A 763 3.70 30.52 17.95
CA VAL A 763 3.24 30.70 19.33
C VAL A 763 1.78 31.16 19.38
N GLN A 764 1.40 32.13 18.55
CA GLN A 764 0.03 32.64 18.46
C GLN A 764 -0.99 31.56 18.06
N MET A 765 -0.59 30.66 17.16
CA MET A 765 -1.42 29.51 16.77
C MET A 765 -1.52 28.43 17.87
N GLY A 766 -0.75 28.53 18.95
CA GLY A 766 -0.65 27.49 19.99
C GLY A 766 0.08 26.23 19.53
N VAL A 767 0.74 26.28 18.36
CA VAL A 767 1.58 25.20 17.84
C VAL A 767 2.86 25.10 18.66
N LEU A 768 3.33 26.23 19.17
CA LEU A 768 4.52 26.32 20.00
C LEU A 768 4.20 26.96 21.36
N VAL A 769 4.62 26.31 22.44
CA VAL A 769 4.51 26.87 23.79
C VAL A 769 5.79 27.65 24.09
N PRO A 770 5.73 28.95 24.42
CA PRO A 770 6.92 29.74 24.69
C PRO A 770 7.65 29.16 25.92
N THR A 771 8.93 28.83 25.73
CA THR A 771 9.84 28.38 26.79
C THR A 771 10.96 29.41 26.95
N GLY A 772 11.66 29.42 28.09
CA GLY A 772 12.63 30.48 28.41
C GLY A 772 13.78 30.66 27.42
N ASP A 773 14.17 29.64 26.64
CA ASP A 773 15.18 29.74 25.58
C ASP A 773 14.63 29.22 24.24
N MET A 774 14.32 30.15 23.35
CA MET A 774 13.79 29.88 22.00
C MET A 774 14.87 29.88 20.91
N THR A 775 16.16 30.04 21.27
CA THR A 775 17.26 30.26 20.33
C THR A 775 17.46 29.10 19.36
N ALA A 776 17.29 27.86 19.85
CA ALA A 776 17.41 26.67 19.02
C ALA A 776 16.32 26.60 17.94
N VAL A 777 15.06 26.89 18.32
CA VAL A 777 13.91 26.91 17.41
C VAL A 777 14.07 28.02 16.37
N ARG A 778 14.54 29.21 16.78
CA ARG A 778 14.82 30.34 15.89
C ARG A 778 15.87 30.00 14.84
N ARG A 779 16.98 29.36 15.24
CA ARG A 779 18.03 28.89 14.31
C ARG A 779 17.50 27.88 13.30
N THR A 780 16.60 26.99 13.72
CA THR A 780 15.94 26.03 12.83
C THR A 780 15.04 26.74 11.82
N ALA A 781 14.21 27.69 12.25
CA ALA A 781 13.39 28.50 11.34
C ALA A 781 14.28 29.24 10.31
N GLN A 782 15.33 29.93 10.76
CA GLN A 782 16.26 30.65 9.88
C GLN A 782 16.91 29.72 8.84
N PHE A 783 17.29 28.50 9.24
CA PHE A 783 17.87 27.52 8.32
C PHE A 783 16.92 27.14 7.18
N PHE A 784 15.62 26.97 7.47
CA PHE A 784 14.63 26.66 6.44
C PHE A 784 14.33 27.86 5.54
N LEU A 785 14.29 29.08 6.10
CA LEU A 785 14.04 30.30 5.32
C LEU A 785 15.16 30.64 4.34
N ASN A 786 16.40 30.28 4.66
CA ASN A 786 17.57 30.53 3.81
C ASN A 786 17.74 29.52 2.66
N ARG A 787 16.88 28.50 2.57
CA ARG A 787 16.98 27.41 1.58
C ARG A 787 16.00 27.53 0.40
N SER A 788 15.17 28.58 0.39
CA SER A 788 14.03 28.74 -0.51
C SER A 788 14.34 29.42 -1.86
N ASP A 789 15.60 29.52 -2.28
CA ASP A 789 16.01 30.07 -3.58
C ASP A 789 16.10 29.00 -4.68
#